data_AF-A0A817WSU9-F1
#
_entry.id   AF-A0A817WSU9-F1
#
_cell.length_a   1.000
_cell.length_b   1.000
_cell.length_c   1.000
_cell.angle_alpha   90.00
_cell.angle_beta   90.00
_cell.angle_gamma   90.00
#
_symmetry.space_group_name_H-M   'P 1'
#
loop_
_entity.id
_entity.type
_entity.pdbx_description
1 polymer ?
#
loop_
_entity_poly.entity_id
_entity_poly.type
_entity_poly.pdbx_seq_one_letter_code
_entity_poly.pdbx_strand_id
1 'polypeptide(L)'
;MPFSLTSDGRLLTSLFNSPEQNSENLLVEKQNLLCIFKLVIKDLLNSSLRHERLLEKEYFPLKHFFIVFEQILLHGYTGKKSFPISSSSNRKDLWPLIELIARKSPDANVIEISLSSREMTNIRTSLGRVRAWLRLALMQKRLADYFKILVEQKQDLKEFYDNEALLLSDEISIITGLLVGLNVLDLNFCLKEAALDYPSDTTIHYSLYLRERRIPSQTVSNNIHSPGSIDDRIDELDDYSSLSSSPIIVRTSTQNSDTVILSNSNDIITFDDQRISNILDQKNYIEELHRNLQKTVVNLQKRLQTFEQTNKSLLEDTTVQKIRIGQLEEDLKKAKTEKEQIQLFYQSKIEALNADMTVERETYQKSRAGLDLLYNELQKKYEDECLSKQDVETEYQLQLAQKNDFIEATKLMEKDVEVKTTLYHHMKDQIDSIKAENIRLSERVQIELNRNDEREQQIQSLGKENQMLRETISQLESNIEQINSEKHALNDTNESLSRDLTKLDAEKTSIETDLRVEKDFRQRLQQALTSEKEKVSSLQFDIHELNLIKQEYDSYKKEMTRQQNDLQKKFQEQEETIRELALKLEVSIKREDEFREKDGLRSSTWMKDEDVKECCQCKKEFSPLRRKHHCRNCGQIFCETCASTKLPLPSSNKPVRVCDTCRNHLLAQCAVNSS
;
A
#
# COMPACT_ATOMS: atom_id res chain seq x y z
N MET A 1 -52.67 -53.65 27.92
CA MET A 1 -53.45 -52.49 27.42
C MET A 1 -52.52 -51.56 26.67
N PRO A 2 -52.71 -51.33 25.36
CA PRO A 2 -52.02 -50.25 24.65
C PRO A 2 -52.72 -48.91 24.97
N PHE A 3 -51.97 -47.91 25.43
CA PHE A 3 -52.50 -46.56 25.64
C PHE A 3 -52.34 -45.72 24.38
N SER A 4 -53.43 -45.55 23.63
CA SER A 4 -53.51 -44.62 22.49
C SER A 4 -53.96 -43.23 22.97
N LEU A 5 -53.10 -42.22 22.81
CA LEU A 5 -53.47 -40.82 22.94
C LEU A 5 -54.29 -40.39 21.72
N THR A 6 -55.32 -39.56 21.91
CA THR A 6 -56.10 -38.97 20.82
C THR A 6 -55.51 -37.62 20.38
N SER A 7 -56.01 -37.08 19.25
CA SER A 7 -55.54 -35.83 18.62
C SER A 7 -55.46 -34.61 19.55
N ASP A 8 -56.26 -34.61 20.62
CA ASP A 8 -56.49 -33.47 21.49
C ASP A 8 -55.70 -33.59 22.82
N GLY A 9 -54.82 -34.58 22.94
CA GLY A 9 -53.86 -34.72 24.04
C GLY A 9 -54.44 -35.13 25.40
N ARG A 10 -55.69 -35.61 25.46
CA ARG A 10 -56.30 -36.13 26.70
C ARG A 10 -56.25 -37.65 26.79
N LEU A 11 -55.96 -38.17 27.97
CA LEU A 11 -56.41 -39.49 28.39
C LEU A 11 -57.93 -39.44 28.67
N LEU A 12 -58.65 -40.53 28.39
CA LEU A 12 -60.13 -40.56 28.35
C LEU A 12 -60.80 -40.67 29.74
N THR A 13 -60.71 -39.61 30.56
CA THR A 13 -61.37 -39.52 31.88
C THR A 13 -61.88 -38.11 32.21
N SER A 14 -62.59 -37.43 31.29
CA SER A 14 -63.10 -36.06 31.53
C SER A 14 -64.52 -35.78 31.00
N LEU A 15 -65.55 -36.42 31.59
CA LEU A 15 -66.94 -35.92 31.54
C LEU A 15 -67.67 -35.99 32.89
N PHE A 16 -67.27 -36.90 33.80
CA PHE A 16 -67.70 -36.91 35.20
C PHE A 16 -66.50 -37.26 36.08
N ASN A 17 -66.01 -36.31 36.88
CA ASN A 17 -65.01 -36.50 37.93
C ASN A 17 -65.13 -35.36 38.95
N SER A 18 -64.96 -35.69 40.23
CA SER A 18 -64.96 -34.74 41.35
C SER A 18 -63.68 -33.88 41.37
N PRO A 19 -63.67 -32.69 42.02
CA PRO A 19 -62.47 -31.86 42.12
C PRO A 19 -61.29 -32.60 42.78
N GLU A 20 -61.55 -33.46 43.77
CA GLU A 20 -60.54 -34.31 44.42
C GLU A 20 -59.89 -35.30 43.43
N GLN A 21 -60.68 -35.88 42.53
CA GLN A 21 -60.16 -36.79 41.49
C GLN A 21 -59.30 -36.06 40.45
N ASN A 22 -59.55 -34.76 40.19
CA ASN A 22 -58.66 -34.00 39.31
C ASN A 22 -57.26 -33.81 39.93
N SER A 23 -57.16 -33.52 41.23
CA SER A 23 -55.88 -33.38 41.94
C SER A 23 -55.06 -34.68 41.89
N GLU A 24 -55.69 -35.83 42.19
CA GLU A 24 -55.02 -37.13 42.12
C GLU A 24 -54.55 -37.48 40.69
N ASN A 25 -55.35 -37.16 39.67
CA ASN A 25 -54.94 -37.33 38.27
C ASN A 25 -53.78 -36.40 37.88
N LEU A 26 -53.77 -35.12 38.31
CA LEU A 26 -52.65 -34.20 38.07
C LEU A 26 -51.35 -34.71 38.71
N LEU A 27 -51.42 -35.25 39.93
CA LEU A 27 -50.25 -35.79 40.62
C LEU A 27 -49.65 -37.01 39.89
N VAL A 28 -50.50 -37.89 39.34
CA VAL A 28 -50.07 -39.04 38.53
C VAL A 28 -49.53 -38.59 37.16
N GLU A 29 -50.18 -37.62 36.50
CA GLU A 29 -49.71 -37.04 35.23
C GLU A 29 -48.31 -36.41 35.39
N LYS A 30 -48.12 -35.61 36.44
CA LYS A 30 -46.85 -34.99 36.84
C LYS A 30 -45.72 -36.03 36.98
N GLN A 31 -45.93 -37.11 37.73
CA GLN A 31 -44.92 -38.17 37.89
C GLN A 31 -44.62 -38.90 36.58
N ASN A 32 -45.64 -39.15 35.76
CA ASN A 32 -45.47 -39.77 34.45
C ASN A 32 -44.65 -38.87 33.50
N LEU A 33 -44.95 -37.58 33.42
CA LEU A 33 -44.17 -36.61 32.63
C LEU A 33 -42.71 -36.56 33.08
N LEU A 34 -42.44 -36.51 34.38
CA LEU A 34 -41.08 -36.53 34.93
C LEU A 34 -40.33 -37.83 34.59
N CYS A 35 -41.02 -38.98 34.60
CA CYS A 35 -40.46 -40.28 34.25
C CYS A 35 -40.14 -40.39 32.75
N ILE A 36 -41.10 -40.02 31.90
CA ILE A 36 -40.95 -40.02 30.44
C ILE A 36 -39.83 -39.06 30.03
N PHE A 37 -39.78 -37.86 30.59
CA PHE A 37 -38.71 -36.89 30.30
C PHE A 37 -37.32 -37.40 30.67
N LYS A 38 -37.16 -38.07 31.83
CA LYS A 38 -35.91 -38.75 32.21
C LYS A 38 -35.47 -39.79 31.17
N LEU A 39 -36.40 -40.58 30.63
CA LEU A 39 -36.11 -41.58 29.60
C LEU A 39 -35.72 -40.92 28.27
N VAL A 40 -36.48 -39.90 27.84
CA VAL A 40 -36.24 -39.17 26.58
C VAL A 40 -34.92 -38.41 26.60
N ILE A 41 -34.59 -37.69 27.68
CA ILE A 41 -33.29 -37.01 27.85
C ILE A 41 -32.15 -38.03 27.82
N LYS A 42 -32.29 -39.14 28.56
CA LYS A 42 -31.27 -40.20 28.59
C LYS A 42 -31.02 -40.78 27.20
N ASP A 43 -32.08 -41.09 26.45
CA ASP A 43 -31.94 -41.65 25.11
C ASP A 43 -31.42 -40.63 24.09
N LEU A 44 -31.88 -39.37 24.15
CA LEU A 44 -31.38 -38.27 23.32
C LEU A 44 -29.87 -38.10 23.47
N LEU A 45 -29.36 -38.09 24.71
CA LEU A 45 -27.92 -38.02 24.99
C LEU A 45 -27.18 -39.29 24.54
N ASN A 46 -27.69 -40.48 24.85
CA ASN A 46 -27.07 -41.74 24.42
C ASN A 46 -27.08 -41.92 22.88
N SER A 47 -28.04 -41.32 22.19
CA SER A 47 -28.15 -41.34 20.73
C SER A 47 -27.23 -40.29 20.11
N SER A 48 -27.15 -39.07 20.66
CA SER A 48 -26.19 -38.06 20.19
C SER A 48 -24.73 -38.51 20.39
N LEU A 49 -24.40 -39.18 21.51
CA LEU A 49 -23.06 -39.75 21.73
C LEU A 49 -22.71 -40.91 20.78
N ARG A 50 -23.66 -41.37 19.95
CA ARG A 50 -23.44 -42.36 18.86
C ARG A 50 -23.40 -41.74 17.47
N HIS A 51 -23.68 -40.43 17.36
CA HIS A 51 -23.69 -39.68 16.12
C HIS A 51 -22.75 -38.48 16.29
N GLU A 52 -21.47 -38.67 16.00
CA GLU A 52 -20.40 -37.67 16.14
C GLU A 52 -20.47 -36.53 15.09
N ARG A 53 -21.70 -36.12 14.72
CA ARG A 53 -21.97 -35.11 13.70
C ARG A 53 -23.07 -34.16 14.17
N LEU A 54 -22.89 -32.89 13.81
CA LEU A 54 -23.85 -31.81 13.99
C LEU A 54 -25.24 -32.20 13.46
N LEU A 55 -26.26 -32.04 14.31
CA LEU A 55 -27.60 -32.61 14.10
C LEU A 55 -28.50 -31.63 13.35
N GLU A 56 -28.46 -31.71 12.01
CA GLU A 56 -29.20 -30.83 11.10
C GLU A 56 -30.71 -31.13 10.99
N LYS A 57 -31.12 -32.36 11.32
CA LYS A 57 -32.49 -32.86 11.08
C LYS A 57 -33.09 -33.53 12.32
N GLU A 58 -34.39 -33.29 12.54
CA GLU A 58 -35.13 -33.80 13.70
C GLU A 58 -35.38 -35.32 13.62
N TYR A 59 -34.49 -36.08 14.24
CA TYR A 59 -34.60 -37.52 14.50
C TYR A 59 -35.49 -37.82 15.73
N PHE A 60 -35.96 -39.06 15.86
CA PHE A 60 -37.04 -39.41 16.79
C PHE A 60 -36.82 -39.00 18.26
N PRO A 61 -35.68 -39.29 18.94
CA PRO A 61 -35.42 -38.81 20.30
C PRO A 61 -35.56 -37.29 20.48
N LEU A 62 -35.13 -36.51 19.49
CA LEU A 62 -35.18 -35.04 19.54
C LEU A 62 -36.60 -34.50 19.30
N LYS A 63 -37.40 -35.17 18.47
CA LYS A 63 -38.85 -34.90 18.34
C LYS A 63 -39.59 -35.22 19.63
N HIS A 64 -39.34 -36.39 20.21
CA HIS A 64 -39.95 -36.80 21.48
C HIS A 64 -39.55 -35.84 22.63
N PHE A 65 -38.32 -35.30 22.63
CA PHE A 65 -37.94 -34.23 23.56
C PHE A 65 -38.87 -33.01 23.42
N PHE A 66 -39.03 -32.46 22.22
CA PHE A 66 -39.90 -31.29 22.03
C PHE A 66 -41.35 -31.57 22.42
N ILE A 67 -41.90 -32.74 22.07
CA ILE A 67 -43.28 -33.12 22.40
C ILE A 67 -43.47 -33.21 23.93
N VAL A 68 -42.58 -33.90 24.64
CA VAL A 68 -42.70 -34.10 26.11
C VAL A 68 -42.41 -32.80 26.85
N PHE A 69 -41.46 -31.97 26.39
CA PHE A 69 -41.20 -30.67 26.98
C PHE A 69 -42.37 -29.69 26.76
N GLU A 70 -43.05 -29.75 25.61
CA GLU A 70 -44.30 -29.03 25.39
C GLU A 70 -45.40 -29.49 26.35
N GLN A 71 -45.55 -30.80 26.63
CA GLN A 71 -46.51 -31.27 27.64
C GLN A 71 -46.15 -30.80 29.06
N ILE A 72 -44.85 -30.78 29.43
CA ILE A 72 -44.38 -30.20 30.71
C ILE A 72 -44.81 -28.74 30.84
N LEU A 73 -44.67 -27.94 29.78
CA LEU A 73 -45.11 -26.54 29.75
C LEU A 73 -46.65 -26.39 29.79
N LEU A 74 -47.40 -27.36 29.27
CA LEU A 74 -48.88 -27.34 29.23
C LEU A 74 -49.55 -27.92 30.49
N HIS A 75 -48.82 -28.66 31.32
CA HIS A 75 -49.32 -29.31 32.54
C HIS A 75 -49.80 -28.27 33.56
N GLY A 76 -51.08 -28.33 33.95
CA GLY A 76 -51.70 -27.36 34.87
C GLY A 76 -51.75 -25.92 34.33
N TYR A 77 -51.50 -25.67 33.03
CA TYR A 77 -51.58 -24.33 32.44
C TYR A 77 -53.03 -23.88 32.29
N THR A 78 -53.42 -22.85 33.04
CA THR A 78 -54.77 -22.23 33.01
C THR A 78 -54.85 -21.03 32.05
N GLY A 79 -53.72 -20.51 31.61
CA GLY A 79 -53.65 -19.19 30.97
C GLY A 79 -53.78 -18.05 31.99
N LYS A 80 -53.59 -16.80 31.53
CA LYS A 80 -53.54 -15.62 32.40
C LYS A 80 -54.91 -15.33 33.02
N LYS A 81 -55.03 -15.45 34.34
CA LYS A 81 -56.26 -15.29 35.15
C LYS A 81 -56.83 -13.85 35.23
N SER A 82 -56.50 -12.98 34.29
CA SER A 82 -56.66 -11.52 34.38
C SER A 82 -57.84 -10.92 33.58
N PHE A 83 -58.55 -11.70 32.74
CA PHE A 83 -59.63 -11.20 31.88
C PHE A 83 -60.84 -12.16 31.85
N PRO A 84 -62.00 -11.78 32.42
CA PRO A 84 -63.17 -12.65 32.52
C PRO A 84 -64.12 -12.52 31.30
N ILE A 85 -63.62 -12.69 30.07
CA ILE A 85 -64.43 -12.60 28.84
C ILE A 85 -64.07 -13.71 27.84
N SER A 86 -65.09 -14.35 27.26
CA SER A 86 -65.04 -15.33 26.16
C SER A 86 -64.43 -16.71 26.45
N SER A 87 -65.25 -17.59 27.01
CA SER A 87 -65.04 -19.05 27.05
C SER A 87 -65.23 -19.69 25.66
N SER A 88 -64.38 -19.36 24.68
CA SER A 88 -64.47 -19.94 23.31
C SER A 88 -63.13 -20.01 22.53
N SER A 89 -61.98 -19.94 23.20
CA SER A 89 -60.67 -20.16 22.56
C SER A 89 -59.86 -21.21 23.32
N ASN A 90 -60.02 -22.48 22.94
CA ASN A 90 -59.36 -23.63 23.57
C ASN A 90 -57.86 -23.75 23.21
N ARG A 91 -57.19 -22.64 22.86
CA ARG A 91 -55.77 -22.61 22.49
C ARG A 91 -54.95 -22.11 23.67
N LYS A 92 -54.26 -23.05 24.35
CA LYS A 92 -53.26 -22.78 25.38
C LYS A 92 -52.09 -21.99 24.78
N ASP A 93 -52.16 -20.66 24.83
CA ASP A 93 -51.08 -19.81 24.35
C ASP A 93 -49.93 -19.75 25.37
N LEU A 94 -48.80 -20.40 25.05
CA LEU A 94 -47.60 -20.42 25.90
C LEU A 94 -46.68 -19.20 25.69
N TRP A 95 -46.93 -18.36 24.67
CA TRP A 95 -46.05 -17.23 24.35
C TRP A 95 -45.82 -16.22 25.51
N PRO A 96 -46.80 -15.92 26.39
CA PRO A 96 -46.58 -15.06 27.55
C PRO A 96 -45.46 -15.53 28.51
N LEU A 97 -45.14 -16.83 28.53
CA LEU A 97 -44.04 -17.39 29.33
C LEU A 97 -42.68 -17.01 28.73
N ILE A 98 -42.57 -16.98 27.40
CA ILE A 98 -41.36 -16.53 26.70
C ILE A 98 -41.16 -15.02 26.91
N GLU A 99 -42.24 -14.24 26.88
CA GLU A 99 -42.19 -12.81 27.23
C GLU A 99 -41.83 -12.58 28.71
N LEU A 100 -42.17 -13.50 29.61
CA LEU A 100 -41.74 -13.44 31.01
C LEU A 100 -40.23 -13.69 31.15
N ILE A 101 -39.68 -14.71 30.46
CA ILE A 101 -38.23 -14.97 30.40
C ILE A 101 -37.49 -13.75 29.85
N ALA A 102 -37.91 -13.23 28.69
CA ALA A 102 -37.27 -12.09 28.04
C ALA A 102 -37.35 -10.78 28.85
N ARG A 103 -38.34 -10.65 29.76
CA ARG A 103 -38.51 -9.49 30.65
C ARG A 103 -37.73 -9.62 31.97
N LYS A 104 -37.45 -10.84 32.43
CA LYS A 104 -36.77 -11.11 33.71
C LYS A 104 -35.30 -11.51 33.56
N SER A 105 -34.86 -11.86 32.35
CA SER A 105 -33.46 -12.09 32.02
C SER A 105 -32.72 -10.77 31.75
N PRO A 106 -31.47 -10.59 32.26
CA PRO A 106 -30.58 -9.51 31.84
C PRO A 106 -29.85 -9.81 30.52
N ASP A 107 -30.08 -10.98 29.92
CA ASP A 107 -29.26 -11.51 28.83
C ASP A 107 -29.74 -11.07 27.44
N ALA A 108 -28.89 -10.37 26.68
CA ALA A 108 -29.23 -9.91 25.34
C ALA A 108 -29.59 -11.04 24.36
N ASN A 109 -28.95 -12.23 24.50
CA ASN A 109 -29.17 -13.36 23.59
C ASN A 109 -30.60 -13.89 23.67
N VAL A 110 -31.21 -13.88 24.88
CA VAL A 110 -32.60 -14.36 25.03
C VAL A 110 -33.62 -13.36 24.49
N ILE A 111 -33.30 -12.07 24.53
CA ILE A 111 -34.12 -11.02 23.91
C ILE A 111 -34.05 -11.17 22.38
N GLU A 112 -32.86 -11.36 21.82
CA GLU A 112 -32.64 -11.55 20.38
C GLU A 112 -33.41 -12.75 19.80
N ILE A 113 -33.35 -13.94 20.44
CA ILE A 113 -34.12 -15.09 19.95
C ILE A 113 -35.63 -14.92 20.16
N SER A 114 -36.06 -14.15 21.16
CA SER A 114 -37.48 -13.85 21.41
C SER A 114 -38.05 -12.86 20.39
N LEU A 115 -37.25 -11.91 19.90
CA LEU A 115 -37.60 -11.07 18.75
C LEU A 115 -37.59 -11.89 17.46
N SER A 116 -36.52 -12.64 17.20
CA SER A 116 -36.36 -13.49 16.01
C SER A 116 -37.53 -14.49 15.85
N SER A 117 -37.95 -15.16 16.93
CA SER A 117 -39.11 -16.07 16.88
C SER A 117 -40.47 -15.37 16.84
N ARG A 118 -40.55 -14.06 17.11
CA ARG A 118 -41.76 -13.24 16.98
C ARG A 118 -41.93 -12.69 15.55
N GLU A 119 -40.82 -12.38 14.90
CA GLU A 119 -40.76 -11.72 13.59
C GLU A 119 -40.78 -12.71 12.40
N MET A 120 -40.54 -14.01 12.65
CA MET A 120 -40.66 -15.05 11.63
C MET A 120 -42.04 -15.10 10.95
N THR A 121 -42.09 -14.62 9.70
CA THR A 121 -43.31 -14.50 8.88
C THR A 121 -43.83 -15.85 8.37
N ASN A 122 -43.00 -16.90 8.39
CA ASN A 122 -43.40 -18.27 8.06
C ASN A 122 -44.17 -18.98 9.19
N ILE A 123 -44.22 -18.42 10.42
CA ILE A 123 -44.85 -19.04 11.59
C ILE A 123 -46.04 -18.19 12.08
N ARG A 124 -47.25 -18.76 11.93
CA ARG A 124 -48.54 -18.08 12.10
C ARG A 124 -49.19 -18.33 13.46
N THR A 125 -48.81 -19.38 14.18
CA THR A 125 -49.35 -19.72 15.50
C THR A 125 -48.36 -19.35 16.62
N SER A 126 -48.87 -18.94 17.77
CA SER A 126 -48.01 -18.62 18.92
C SER A 126 -47.29 -19.86 19.46
N LEU A 127 -47.93 -21.03 19.43
CA LEU A 127 -47.30 -22.31 19.78
C LEU A 127 -46.15 -22.67 18.82
N GLY A 128 -46.32 -22.45 17.51
CA GLY A 128 -45.24 -22.58 16.52
C GLY A 128 -44.05 -21.67 16.82
N ARG A 129 -44.30 -20.45 17.31
CA ARG A 129 -43.23 -19.50 17.72
C ARG A 129 -42.51 -19.97 18.98
N VAL A 130 -43.22 -20.53 19.96
CA VAL A 130 -42.61 -21.19 21.13
C VAL A 130 -41.76 -22.39 20.70
N ARG A 131 -42.26 -23.24 19.79
CA ARG A 131 -41.50 -24.37 19.23
C ARG A 131 -40.22 -23.95 18.49
N ALA A 132 -40.24 -22.81 17.82
CA ALA A 132 -39.06 -22.22 17.19
C ALA A 132 -38.09 -21.62 18.22
N TRP A 133 -38.60 -20.91 19.22
CA TRP A 133 -37.80 -20.37 20.32
C TRP A 133 -37.07 -21.47 21.09
N LEU A 134 -37.74 -22.60 21.38
CA LEU A 134 -37.13 -23.78 22.00
C LEU A 134 -35.99 -24.37 21.17
N ARG A 135 -36.11 -24.34 19.83
CA ARG A 135 -35.06 -24.76 18.90
C ARG A 135 -33.87 -23.80 18.90
N LEU A 136 -34.11 -22.48 18.88
CA LEU A 136 -33.07 -21.46 18.99
C LEU A 136 -32.33 -21.52 20.33
N ALA A 137 -33.04 -21.67 21.44
CA ALA A 137 -32.46 -21.81 22.79
C ALA A 137 -31.60 -23.08 22.94
N LEU A 138 -31.94 -24.15 22.21
CA LEU A 138 -31.11 -25.36 22.11
C LEU A 138 -29.90 -25.18 21.20
N MET A 139 -30.02 -24.51 20.05
CA MET A 139 -28.86 -24.18 19.18
C MET A 139 -27.86 -23.29 19.92
N GLN A 140 -28.33 -22.33 20.73
CA GLN A 140 -27.50 -21.52 21.62
C GLN A 140 -26.91 -22.31 22.80
N LYS A 141 -27.38 -23.54 23.06
CA LYS A 141 -26.99 -24.40 24.20
C LYS A 141 -27.30 -23.78 25.57
N ARG A 142 -28.42 -23.04 25.67
CA ARG A 142 -28.82 -22.24 26.85
C ARG A 142 -30.28 -22.39 27.29
N LEU A 143 -31.01 -23.36 26.72
CA LEU A 143 -32.38 -23.67 27.16
C LEU A 143 -32.49 -23.92 28.68
N ALA A 144 -31.47 -24.55 29.29
CA ALA A 144 -31.41 -24.76 30.74
C ALA A 144 -31.37 -23.43 31.53
N ASP A 145 -30.54 -22.47 31.12
CA ASP A 145 -30.44 -21.14 31.74
C ASP A 145 -31.78 -20.39 31.66
N TYR A 146 -32.36 -20.35 30.46
CA TYR A 146 -33.59 -19.61 30.20
C TYR A 146 -34.79 -20.24 30.93
N PHE A 147 -34.83 -21.57 31.05
CA PHE A 147 -35.86 -22.27 31.82
C PHE A 147 -35.67 -22.12 33.34
N LYS A 148 -34.43 -22.06 33.83
CA LYS A 148 -34.10 -21.74 35.22
C LYS A 148 -34.65 -20.36 35.62
N ILE A 149 -34.47 -19.36 34.76
CA ILE A 149 -35.04 -18.00 34.96
C ILE A 149 -36.57 -18.07 35.09
N LEU A 150 -37.26 -18.82 34.23
CA LEU A 150 -38.72 -19.00 34.30
C LEU A 150 -39.15 -19.58 35.65
N VAL A 151 -38.53 -20.70 36.05
CA VAL A 151 -38.82 -21.45 37.28
C VAL A 151 -38.58 -20.63 38.55
N GLU A 152 -37.57 -19.76 38.56
CA GLU A 152 -37.28 -18.87 39.68
C GLU A 152 -38.39 -17.83 39.91
N GLN A 153 -39.20 -17.48 38.90
CA GLN A 153 -40.32 -16.55 39.03
C GLN A 153 -41.62 -17.24 39.52
N LYS A 154 -41.54 -18.09 40.57
CA LYS A 154 -42.68 -18.85 41.12
C LYS A 154 -43.91 -18.02 41.51
N GLN A 155 -43.78 -16.71 41.74
CA GLN A 155 -44.95 -15.84 42.01
C GLN A 155 -45.68 -15.45 40.71
N ASP A 156 -44.95 -14.96 39.70
CA ASP A 156 -45.54 -14.58 38.41
C ASP A 156 -46.19 -15.80 37.72
N LEU A 157 -45.57 -16.99 37.84
CA LEU A 157 -46.11 -18.24 37.28
C LEU A 157 -47.51 -18.60 37.82
N LYS A 158 -47.88 -18.19 39.04
CA LYS A 158 -49.22 -18.45 39.63
C LYS A 158 -50.34 -17.70 38.90
N GLU A 159 -50.04 -16.66 38.12
CA GLU A 159 -51.04 -16.01 37.26
C GLU A 159 -51.47 -16.91 36.09
N PHE A 160 -50.64 -17.90 35.72
CA PHE A 160 -50.76 -18.71 34.49
C PHE A 160 -51.01 -20.19 34.74
N TYR A 161 -50.63 -20.70 35.91
CA TYR A 161 -50.68 -22.12 36.28
C TYR A 161 -51.56 -22.38 37.51
N ASP A 162 -52.09 -23.59 37.62
CA ASP A 162 -52.66 -24.10 38.87
C ASP A 162 -51.57 -24.40 39.91
N ASN A 163 -51.91 -24.40 41.20
CA ASN A 163 -50.95 -24.60 42.30
C ASN A 163 -50.27 -25.99 42.26
N GLU A 164 -50.96 -26.99 41.71
CA GLU A 164 -50.45 -28.37 41.56
C GLU A 164 -49.64 -28.58 40.26
N ALA A 165 -49.45 -27.52 39.45
CA ALA A 165 -48.71 -27.62 38.21
C ALA A 165 -47.23 -28.00 38.43
N LEU A 166 -46.72 -28.88 37.54
CA LEU A 166 -45.34 -29.35 37.54
C LEU A 166 -44.31 -28.20 37.64
N LEU A 167 -44.54 -27.06 36.96
CA LEU A 167 -43.64 -25.89 37.00
C LEU A 167 -43.55 -25.19 38.38
N LEU A 168 -44.58 -25.29 39.23
CA LEU A 168 -44.56 -24.71 40.58
C LEU A 168 -44.01 -25.68 41.63
N SER A 169 -44.10 -26.99 41.36
CA SER A 169 -43.60 -28.05 42.23
C SER A 169 -42.06 -28.11 42.28
N ASP A 170 -41.47 -28.57 43.39
CA ASP A 170 -40.00 -28.60 43.52
C ASP A 170 -39.30 -29.69 42.69
N GLU A 171 -40.05 -30.68 42.19
CA GLU A 171 -39.59 -31.66 41.20
C GLU A 171 -39.14 -31.01 39.88
N ILE A 172 -39.58 -29.78 39.58
CA ILE A 172 -39.14 -29.03 38.40
C ILE A 172 -37.62 -28.82 38.37
N SER A 173 -36.97 -28.76 39.55
CA SER A 173 -35.51 -28.67 39.68
C SER A 173 -34.79 -29.84 38.99
N ILE A 174 -35.40 -31.01 38.97
CA ILE A 174 -34.89 -32.21 38.29
C ILE A 174 -34.96 -32.03 36.77
N ILE A 175 -36.04 -31.44 36.26
CA ILE A 175 -36.20 -31.12 34.83
C ILE A 175 -35.17 -30.08 34.40
N THR A 176 -34.99 -29.00 35.18
CA THR A 176 -33.96 -27.98 34.93
C THR A 176 -32.55 -28.58 34.95
N GLY A 177 -32.25 -29.47 35.90
CA GLY A 177 -30.96 -30.18 35.96
C GLY A 177 -30.72 -31.12 34.77
N LEU A 178 -31.76 -31.81 34.28
CA LEU A 178 -31.69 -32.65 33.09
C LEU A 178 -31.47 -31.84 31.81
N LEU A 179 -32.04 -30.63 31.71
CA LEU A 179 -31.80 -29.73 30.58
C LEU A 179 -30.33 -29.30 30.45
N VAL A 180 -29.59 -29.14 31.56
CA VAL A 180 -28.15 -28.79 31.52
C VAL A 180 -27.34 -29.85 30.76
N GLY A 181 -27.74 -31.12 30.84
CA GLY A 181 -27.12 -32.20 30.06
C GLY A 181 -27.22 -32.01 28.55
N LEU A 182 -28.24 -31.29 28.05
CA LEU A 182 -28.42 -31.02 26.62
C LEU A 182 -27.42 -30.00 26.06
N ASN A 183 -26.68 -29.28 26.91
CA ASN A 183 -25.67 -28.32 26.47
C ASN A 183 -24.46 -29.00 25.78
N VAL A 184 -24.35 -30.34 25.84
CA VAL A 184 -23.36 -31.12 25.07
C VAL A 184 -23.77 -31.34 23.60
N LEU A 185 -25.06 -31.19 23.27
CA LEU A 185 -25.56 -31.42 21.92
C LEU A 185 -25.04 -30.36 20.94
N ASP A 186 -24.80 -30.75 19.70
CA ASP A 186 -24.46 -29.83 18.61
C ASP A 186 -25.58 -29.85 17.56
N LEU A 187 -26.34 -28.76 17.49
CA LEU A 187 -27.66 -28.68 16.86
C LEU A 187 -27.69 -27.49 15.90
N ASN A 188 -28.23 -27.69 14.69
CA ASN A 188 -28.39 -26.61 13.72
C ASN A 188 -29.69 -26.78 12.92
N PHE A 189 -30.77 -26.10 13.33
CA PHE A 189 -32.09 -26.28 12.74
C PHE A 189 -32.37 -25.27 11.62
N CYS A 190 -32.72 -25.75 10.41
CA CYS A 190 -33.27 -24.89 9.37
C CYS A 190 -34.74 -24.51 9.66
N LEU A 191 -34.95 -23.44 10.43
CA LEU A 191 -36.28 -22.97 10.83
C LEU A 191 -37.12 -22.36 9.68
N LYS A 192 -36.56 -22.21 8.48
CA LYS A 192 -37.27 -21.68 7.30
C LYS A 192 -38.23 -22.70 6.69
N GLU A 193 -37.89 -23.98 6.75
CA GLU A 193 -38.63 -25.08 6.10
C GLU A 193 -39.44 -25.95 7.07
N ALA A 194 -39.30 -25.72 8.38
CA ALA A 194 -39.96 -26.52 9.42
C ALA A 194 -41.45 -26.14 9.58
N ALA A 195 -42.34 -27.13 9.48
CA ALA A 195 -43.80 -26.96 9.58
C ALA A 195 -44.32 -26.80 11.03
N LEU A 196 -43.70 -25.90 11.81
CA LEU A 196 -43.84 -25.80 13.27
C LEU A 196 -45.25 -25.40 13.78
N ASP A 197 -46.08 -24.80 12.92
CA ASP A 197 -47.48 -24.46 13.21
C ASP A 197 -48.39 -25.67 13.36
N TYR A 198 -48.07 -26.78 12.69
CA TYR A 198 -48.81 -28.04 12.81
C TYR A 198 -48.25 -28.85 13.99
N PRO A 199 -49.06 -29.65 14.70
CA PRO A 199 -48.53 -30.62 15.65
C PRO A 199 -47.51 -31.53 14.94
N SER A 200 -46.25 -31.51 15.40
CA SER A 200 -45.31 -32.59 15.10
C SER A 200 -45.93 -33.88 15.62
N ASP A 201 -45.97 -34.92 14.77
CA ASP A 201 -46.63 -36.21 15.02
C ASP A 201 -46.63 -36.59 16.50
N THR A 202 -47.82 -36.56 17.11
CA THR A 202 -48.00 -36.69 18.55
C THR A 202 -47.78 -38.12 19.06
N THR A 203 -47.48 -39.05 18.15
CA THR A 203 -47.21 -40.47 18.42
C THR A 203 -45.85 -40.66 19.09
N ILE A 204 -45.79 -40.56 20.43
CA ILE A 204 -44.60 -40.97 21.18
C ILE A 204 -44.45 -42.50 21.10
N HIS A 205 -43.42 -42.97 20.37
CA HIS A 205 -43.12 -44.40 20.26
C HIS A 205 -42.43 -44.93 21.53
N TYR A 206 -43.21 -45.19 22.57
CA TYR A 206 -42.73 -45.69 23.87
C TYR A 206 -41.91 -46.99 23.79
N SER A 207 -42.08 -47.80 22.75
CA SER A 207 -41.26 -48.99 22.48
C SER A 207 -39.76 -48.71 22.34
N LEU A 208 -39.36 -47.49 21.98
CA LEU A 208 -37.95 -47.08 21.94
C LEU A 208 -37.35 -46.91 23.34
N TYR A 209 -38.18 -46.51 24.31
CA TYR A 209 -37.79 -46.20 25.69
C TYR A 209 -38.00 -47.35 26.66
N LEU A 210 -39.00 -48.18 26.41
CA LEU A 210 -39.34 -49.38 27.16
C LEU A 210 -38.39 -50.53 26.83
N ARG A 211 -37.10 -50.38 27.17
CA ARG A 211 -36.18 -51.52 27.22
C ARG A 211 -36.68 -52.49 28.28
N GLU A 212 -36.99 -53.69 27.82
CA GLU A 212 -37.51 -54.78 28.62
C GLU A 212 -36.64 -55.05 29.85
N ARG A 213 -37.17 -54.78 31.04
CA ARG A 213 -36.58 -55.31 32.27
C ARG A 213 -36.73 -56.82 32.19
N ARG A 214 -35.63 -57.53 31.97
CA ARG A 214 -35.50 -58.96 32.32
C ARG A 214 -35.67 -59.08 33.84
N ILE A 215 -36.92 -59.15 34.29
CA ILE A 215 -37.26 -59.76 35.57
C ILE A 215 -36.74 -61.20 35.47
N PRO A 216 -35.84 -61.66 36.36
CA PRO A 216 -35.47 -63.06 36.39
C PRO A 216 -36.73 -63.85 36.71
N SER A 217 -37.24 -64.61 35.73
CA SER A 217 -38.43 -65.44 35.90
C SER A 217 -38.15 -66.47 36.99
N GLN A 218 -38.66 -66.23 38.20
CA GLN A 218 -38.68 -67.22 39.27
C GLN A 218 -39.66 -68.32 38.87
N THR A 219 -39.17 -69.29 38.09
CA THR A 219 -39.84 -70.57 37.91
C THR A 219 -39.91 -71.24 39.27
N VAL A 220 -41.11 -71.23 39.86
CA VAL A 220 -41.40 -72.07 41.02
C VAL A 220 -41.15 -73.51 40.59
N SER A 221 -40.14 -74.12 41.17
CA SER A 221 -39.76 -75.50 40.93
C SER A 221 -39.41 -76.09 42.28
N ASN A 222 -40.43 -76.67 42.92
CA ASN A 222 -40.23 -77.49 44.12
C ASN A 222 -39.21 -78.58 43.77
N ASN A 223 -38.14 -78.70 44.56
CA ASN A 223 -37.42 -79.96 44.64
C ASN A 223 -37.00 -80.26 46.07
N ILE A 224 -37.07 -81.55 46.39
CA ILE A 224 -36.96 -82.10 47.73
C ILE A 224 -35.48 -82.38 48.06
N HIS A 225 -35.18 -82.61 49.34
CA HIS A 225 -33.85 -82.86 49.88
C HIS A 225 -32.89 -83.69 48.99
N SER A 226 -31.65 -83.21 48.88
CA SER A 226 -30.47 -84.06 48.66
C SER A 226 -29.70 -84.17 49.98
N PRO A 227 -29.40 -85.37 50.50
CA PRO A 227 -28.76 -85.53 51.80
C PRO A 227 -27.23 -85.61 51.74
N GLY A 228 -26.57 -85.05 52.76
CA GLY A 228 -25.41 -85.66 53.41
C GLY A 228 -24.06 -85.71 52.67
N SER A 229 -23.17 -84.79 53.04
CA SER A 229 -21.74 -85.10 53.17
C SER A 229 -21.17 -84.36 54.39
N ILE A 230 -21.35 -84.95 55.56
CA ILE A 230 -20.67 -84.57 56.81
C ILE A 230 -19.99 -85.83 57.33
N ASP A 231 -18.69 -85.75 57.54
CA ASP A 231 -17.86 -86.69 58.28
C ASP A 231 -16.82 -85.86 59.08
N ASP A 232 -15.90 -86.51 59.79
CA ASP A 232 -14.98 -85.93 60.77
C ASP A 232 -15.66 -85.43 62.07
N ARG A 233 -16.23 -86.37 62.83
CA ARG A 233 -15.74 -86.65 64.21
C ARG A 233 -16.27 -87.96 64.79
N ILE A 234 -15.35 -88.68 65.42
CA ILE A 234 -15.52 -89.97 66.11
C ILE A 234 -15.34 -89.75 67.63
N ASP A 235 -15.80 -90.73 68.43
CA ASP A 235 -15.88 -90.77 69.90
C ASP A 235 -16.96 -89.83 70.49
N GLU A 236 -17.83 -90.25 71.41
CA GLU A 236 -17.62 -91.22 72.51
C GLU A 236 -18.80 -92.19 72.78
N LEU A 237 -18.43 -93.38 73.31
CA LEU A 237 -19.10 -94.22 74.32
C LEU A 237 -20.44 -94.96 74.06
N ASP A 238 -20.46 -96.21 74.54
CA ASP A 238 -21.59 -97.15 74.60
C ASP A 238 -22.63 -96.81 75.69
N ASP A 239 -23.84 -97.41 75.65
CA ASP A 239 -24.19 -98.63 76.43
C ASP A 239 -25.67 -99.07 76.22
N TYR A 240 -26.01 -100.26 76.73
CA TYR A 240 -27.32 -100.89 76.95
C TYR A 240 -28.20 -101.27 75.76
N SER A 241 -28.11 -102.56 75.43
CA SER A 241 -29.20 -103.36 74.86
C SER A 241 -29.87 -104.24 75.94
N SER A 242 -31.14 -104.62 75.75
CA SER A 242 -31.72 -105.98 76.00
C SER A 242 -33.24 -105.95 76.28
N LEU A 243 -33.93 -107.02 75.88
CA LEU A 243 -35.39 -107.18 75.99
C LEU A 243 -35.81 -108.20 77.06
N SER A 244 -37.08 -108.17 77.45
CA SER A 244 -37.78 -109.20 78.24
C SER A 244 -38.51 -110.20 77.31
N SER A 245 -39.13 -111.32 77.70
CA SER A 245 -39.52 -111.90 79.00
C SER A 245 -39.49 -113.46 78.97
N SER A 246 -39.61 -114.12 80.12
CA SER A 246 -39.62 -115.59 80.30
C SER A 246 -41.00 -116.26 80.13
N PRO A 247 -41.06 -117.60 80.13
CA PRO A 247 -42.02 -118.32 80.99
C PRO A 247 -41.42 -119.54 81.75
N ILE A 248 -42.27 -120.30 82.46
CA ILE A 248 -41.94 -121.14 83.65
C ILE A 248 -42.35 -122.62 83.47
N ILE A 249 -41.68 -123.55 84.19
CA ILE A 249 -42.11 -124.97 84.39
C ILE A 249 -42.01 -125.35 85.89
N VAL A 250 -42.90 -126.25 86.36
CA VAL A 250 -43.02 -126.73 87.76
C VAL A 250 -42.81 -128.26 87.85
N ARG A 251 -42.43 -128.80 89.03
CA ARG A 251 -42.31 -130.25 89.29
C ARG A 251 -43.00 -130.75 90.57
N THR A 252 -43.79 -131.80 90.37
CA THR A 252 -44.28 -132.90 91.25
C THR A 252 -43.67 -133.12 92.65
N SER A 253 -44.49 -133.53 93.64
CA SER A 253 -44.65 -134.95 94.08
C SER A 253 -45.45 -135.13 95.40
N THR A 254 -45.88 -136.36 95.72
CA THR A 254 -46.63 -136.76 96.94
C THR A 254 -46.25 -138.18 97.39
N GLN A 255 -46.39 -138.51 98.68
CA GLN A 255 -46.32 -139.89 99.25
C GLN A 255 -47.23 -140.06 100.50
N ASN A 256 -47.33 -141.29 101.03
CA ASN A 256 -48.50 -141.80 101.78
C ASN A 256 -48.39 -141.82 103.32
N SER A 257 -49.54 -142.09 103.97
CA SER A 257 -49.68 -142.55 105.37
C SER A 257 -51.01 -143.31 105.53
N ASP A 258 -51.05 -144.38 106.35
CA ASP A 258 -52.08 -145.43 106.33
C ASP A 258 -52.32 -146.06 107.74
N THR A 259 -53.26 -147.03 107.84
CA THR A 259 -53.36 -148.12 108.86
C THR A 259 -54.04 -147.82 110.24
N VAL A 260 -54.87 -148.68 110.88
CA VAL A 260 -55.77 -149.81 110.49
C VAL A 260 -56.62 -150.31 111.72
N ILE A 261 -57.60 -151.22 111.52
CA ILE A 261 -58.29 -152.11 112.52
C ILE A 261 -59.18 -151.42 113.59
N LEU A 262 -60.20 -152.04 114.19
CA LEU A 262 -61.30 -152.97 113.85
C LEU A 262 -61.89 -153.44 115.21
N SER A 263 -63.23 -153.40 115.30
CA SER A 263 -64.19 -154.23 116.06
C SER A 263 -63.75 -155.15 117.24
N ASN A 264 -64.66 -155.32 118.21
CA ASN A 264 -65.40 -156.60 118.34
C ASN A 264 -66.62 -156.52 119.28
N SER A 265 -67.49 -157.53 119.14
CA SER A 265 -68.66 -157.80 119.99
C SER A 265 -68.38 -158.90 121.03
N ASN A 266 -69.39 -159.15 121.87
CA ASN A 266 -69.69 -160.28 122.78
C ASN A 266 -68.99 -161.64 122.53
N ASP A 267 -68.91 -162.50 123.56
CA ASP A 267 -69.71 -163.75 123.71
C ASP A 267 -69.12 -164.74 124.77
N ILE A 268 -69.75 -165.91 124.95
CA ILE A 268 -69.58 -166.86 126.07
C ILE A 268 -69.53 -168.33 125.58
N ILE A 269 -68.38 -169.03 125.80
CA ILE A 269 -68.21 -170.49 126.09
C ILE A 269 -68.81 -171.53 125.11
N THR A 270 -68.18 -172.62 124.61
CA THR A 270 -66.81 -173.24 124.51
C THR A 270 -66.99 -174.54 123.66
N PHE A 271 -66.03 -175.22 123.02
CA PHE A 271 -64.56 -175.07 122.82
C PHE A 271 -64.06 -175.80 121.54
N ASP A 272 -64.79 -176.81 121.04
CA ASP A 272 -64.40 -177.69 119.91
C ASP A 272 -63.97 -176.97 118.60
N ASP A 273 -64.27 -175.68 118.48
CA ASP A 273 -63.99 -174.82 117.32
C ASP A 273 -62.51 -174.76 116.91
N GLN A 274 -61.59 -174.96 117.86
CA GLN A 274 -60.17 -174.61 117.69
C GLN A 274 -59.46 -175.42 116.58
N ARG A 275 -59.93 -176.64 116.28
CA ARG A 275 -59.39 -177.46 115.17
C ARG A 275 -60.00 -177.10 113.81
N ILE A 276 -61.21 -176.56 113.80
CA ILE A 276 -61.90 -176.09 112.59
C ILE A 276 -61.32 -174.73 112.16
N SER A 277 -61.02 -173.84 113.11
CA SER A 277 -60.36 -172.54 112.86
C SER A 277 -59.14 -172.68 111.96
N ASN A 278 -58.14 -173.47 112.36
CA ASN A 278 -56.86 -173.60 111.63
C ASN A 278 -57.01 -173.99 110.15
N ILE A 279 -58.05 -174.76 109.78
CA ILE A 279 -58.32 -175.16 108.39
C ILE A 279 -59.02 -174.03 107.64
N LEU A 280 -59.96 -173.33 108.29
CA LEU A 280 -60.58 -172.12 107.74
C LEU A 280 -59.54 -171.01 107.54
N ASP A 281 -58.57 -170.86 108.45
CA ASP A 281 -57.52 -169.84 108.38
C ASP A 281 -56.55 -170.07 107.21
N GLN A 282 -56.15 -171.32 106.95
CA GLN A 282 -55.36 -171.66 105.74
C GLN A 282 -56.15 -171.44 104.44
N LYS A 283 -57.43 -171.79 104.43
CA LYS A 283 -58.33 -171.52 103.29
C LYS A 283 -58.47 -170.01 103.05
N ASN A 284 -58.72 -169.24 104.10
CA ASN A 284 -58.82 -167.78 104.06
C ASN A 284 -57.52 -167.15 103.53
N TYR A 285 -56.35 -167.61 103.96
CA TYR A 285 -55.06 -167.13 103.45
C TYR A 285 -54.89 -167.35 101.94
N ILE A 286 -55.25 -168.54 101.43
CA ILE A 286 -55.16 -168.85 99.99
C ILE A 286 -56.21 -168.05 99.20
N GLU A 287 -57.43 -167.89 99.72
CA GLU A 287 -58.44 -167.04 99.08
C GLU A 287 -58.03 -165.57 99.06
N GLU A 288 -57.45 -165.03 100.14
CA GLU A 288 -57.00 -163.64 100.20
C GLU A 288 -55.78 -163.40 99.30
N LEU A 289 -54.85 -164.37 99.21
CA LEU A 289 -53.76 -164.34 98.24
C LEU A 289 -54.29 -164.38 96.79
N HIS A 290 -55.28 -165.22 96.50
CA HIS A 290 -55.92 -165.28 95.18
C HIS A 290 -56.63 -163.96 94.84
N ARG A 291 -57.40 -163.40 95.78
CA ARG A 291 -58.04 -162.08 95.65
C ARG A 291 -57.00 -160.98 95.39
N ASN A 292 -55.86 -161.00 96.09
CA ASN A 292 -54.80 -160.00 95.91
C ASN A 292 -54.02 -160.17 94.60
N LEU A 293 -53.79 -161.41 94.13
CA LEU A 293 -53.25 -161.67 92.80
C LEU A 293 -54.22 -161.20 91.70
N GLN A 294 -55.52 -161.48 91.87
CA GLN A 294 -56.57 -161.07 90.93
C GLN A 294 -56.73 -159.54 90.88
N LYS A 295 -56.70 -158.85 92.03
CA LYS A 295 -56.60 -157.37 92.11
C LYS A 295 -55.38 -156.86 91.33
N THR A 296 -54.21 -157.51 91.47
CA THR A 296 -52.98 -157.15 90.76
C THR A 296 -53.10 -157.35 89.25
N VAL A 297 -53.65 -158.48 88.79
CA VAL A 297 -53.88 -158.77 87.36
C VAL A 297 -54.84 -157.74 86.76
N VAL A 298 -55.96 -157.42 87.43
CA VAL A 298 -56.92 -156.41 86.97
C VAL A 298 -56.29 -155.01 86.93
N ASN A 299 -55.43 -154.66 87.90
CA ASN A 299 -54.66 -153.40 87.88
C ASN A 299 -53.73 -153.33 86.67
N LEU A 300 -52.96 -154.40 86.40
CA LEU A 300 -52.06 -154.49 85.27
C LEU A 300 -52.81 -154.46 83.92
N GLN A 301 -53.96 -155.13 83.80
CA GLN A 301 -54.83 -155.06 82.63
C GLN A 301 -55.36 -153.64 82.39
N LYS A 302 -55.83 -152.95 83.45
CA LYS A 302 -56.26 -151.55 83.35
C LYS A 302 -55.12 -150.61 82.94
N ARG A 303 -53.90 -150.83 83.47
CA ARG A 303 -52.70 -150.08 83.06
C ARG A 303 -52.31 -150.37 81.61
N LEU A 304 -52.40 -151.62 81.16
CA LEU A 304 -52.15 -152.01 79.76
C LEU A 304 -53.11 -151.27 78.82
N GLN A 305 -54.42 -151.33 79.08
CA GLN A 305 -55.44 -150.61 78.30
C GLN A 305 -55.20 -149.09 78.29
N THR A 306 -54.78 -148.52 79.43
CA THR A 306 -54.43 -147.09 79.51
C THR A 306 -53.23 -146.76 78.63
N PHE A 307 -52.18 -147.60 78.64
CA PHE A 307 -51.01 -147.44 77.78
C PHE A 307 -51.31 -147.66 76.29
N GLU A 308 -52.16 -148.62 75.94
CA GLU A 308 -52.64 -148.86 74.58
C GLU A 308 -53.42 -147.64 74.05
N GLN A 309 -54.32 -147.09 74.87
CA GLN A 309 -55.09 -145.89 74.51
C GLN A 309 -54.20 -144.64 74.37
N THR A 310 -53.23 -144.43 75.26
CA THR A 310 -52.29 -143.30 75.12
C THR A 310 -51.34 -143.48 73.94
N ASN A 311 -50.86 -144.70 73.67
CA ASN A 311 -50.04 -144.99 72.49
C ASN A 311 -50.80 -144.71 71.19
N LYS A 312 -52.10 -145.04 71.12
CA LYS A 312 -52.97 -144.70 69.99
C LYS A 312 -53.12 -143.19 69.81
N SER A 313 -53.38 -142.45 70.89
CA SER A 313 -53.45 -140.98 70.86
C SER A 313 -52.15 -140.35 70.35
N LEU A 314 -51.00 -140.78 70.88
CA LEU A 314 -49.69 -140.28 70.45
C LEU A 314 -49.38 -140.60 68.98
N LEU A 315 -49.88 -141.73 68.47
CA LEU A 315 -49.79 -142.07 67.05
C LEU A 315 -50.64 -141.13 66.18
N GLU A 316 -51.85 -140.81 66.63
CA GLU A 316 -52.76 -139.86 65.98
C GLU A 316 -52.18 -138.43 66.00
N ASP A 317 -51.70 -137.95 67.15
CA ASP A 317 -50.98 -136.68 67.27
C ASP A 317 -49.75 -136.62 66.34
N THR A 318 -48.97 -137.72 66.28
CA THR A 318 -47.79 -137.81 65.40
C THR A 318 -48.16 -137.74 63.91
N THR A 319 -49.30 -138.28 63.47
CA THR A 319 -49.73 -138.14 62.08
C THR A 319 -50.24 -136.74 61.77
N VAL A 320 -50.97 -136.09 62.70
CA VAL A 320 -51.39 -134.69 62.57
C VAL A 320 -50.19 -133.76 62.46
N GLN A 321 -49.18 -133.91 63.32
CA GLN A 321 -47.96 -133.09 63.26
C GLN A 321 -47.17 -133.30 61.95
N LYS A 322 -47.09 -134.54 61.44
CA LYS A 322 -46.45 -134.80 60.12
C LYS A 322 -47.19 -134.12 58.97
N ILE A 323 -48.52 -134.14 58.97
CA ILE A 323 -49.33 -133.42 57.98
C ILE A 323 -49.09 -131.91 58.09
N ARG A 324 -49.00 -131.37 59.32
CA ARG A 324 -48.77 -129.94 59.53
C ARG A 324 -47.36 -129.49 59.11
N ILE A 325 -46.34 -130.32 59.32
CA ILE A 325 -44.98 -130.06 58.83
C ILE A 325 -44.96 -130.02 57.30
N GLY A 326 -45.56 -131.01 56.62
CA GLY A 326 -45.62 -131.02 55.15
C GLY A 326 -46.31 -129.79 54.55
N GLN A 327 -47.40 -129.30 55.17
CA GLN A 327 -48.04 -128.03 54.80
C GLN A 327 -47.08 -126.83 54.93
N LEU A 328 -46.35 -126.74 56.05
CA LEU A 328 -45.42 -125.64 56.29
C LEU A 328 -44.19 -125.69 55.36
N GLU A 329 -43.75 -126.88 54.95
CA GLU A 329 -42.70 -127.06 53.93
C GLU A 329 -43.18 -126.60 52.53
N GLU A 330 -44.45 -126.87 52.18
CA GLU A 330 -45.06 -126.39 50.93
C GLU A 330 -45.27 -124.86 50.93
N ASP A 331 -45.82 -124.30 52.02
CA ASP A 331 -45.98 -122.86 52.22
C ASP A 331 -44.61 -122.13 52.15
N LEU A 332 -43.59 -122.66 52.82
CA LEU A 332 -42.22 -122.12 52.79
C LEU A 332 -41.62 -122.14 51.39
N LYS A 333 -41.82 -123.24 50.64
CA LYS A 333 -41.37 -123.38 49.25
C LYS A 333 -42.07 -122.36 48.35
N LYS A 334 -43.38 -122.18 48.50
CA LYS A 334 -44.19 -121.21 47.75
C LYS A 334 -43.74 -119.77 48.03
N ALA A 335 -43.65 -119.39 49.30
CA ALA A 335 -43.17 -118.07 49.72
C ALA A 335 -41.74 -117.76 49.24
N LYS A 336 -40.86 -118.78 49.18
CA LYS A 336 -39.54 -118.65 48.58
C LYS A 336 -39.61 -118.36 47.08
N THR A 337 -40.42 -119.10 46.32
CA THR A 337 -40.58 -118.83 44.87
C THR A 337 -41.23 -117.48 44.58
N GLU A 338 -42.19 -117.03 45.41
CA GLU A 338 -42.79 -115.70 45.30
C GLU A 338 -41.76 -114.60 45.57
N LYS A 339 -40.91 -114.75 46.60
CA LYS A 339 -39.79 -113.84 46.86
C LYS A 339 -38.83 -113.77 45.67
N GLU A 340 -38.45 -114.92 45.09
CA GLU A 340 -37.51 -114.97 43.96
C GLU A 340 -38.09 -114.29 42.71
N GLN A 341 -39.39 -114.48 42.42
CA GLN A 341 -40.09 -113.78 41.34
C GLN A 341 -40.17 -112.26 41.59
N ILE A 342 -40.50 -111.83 42.80
CA ILE A 342 -40.55 -110.42 43.19
C ILE A 342 -39.16 -109.77 43.05
N GLN A 343 -38.11 -110.45 43.49
CA GLN A 343 -36.73 -109.96 43.37
C GLN A 343 -36.30 -109.81 41.91
N LEU A 344 -36.60 -110.78 41.04
CA LEU A 344 -36.33 -110.70 39.60
C LEU A 344 -37.10 -109.56 38.92
N PHE A 345 -38.37 -109.36 39.29
CA PHE A 345 -39.19 -108.27 38.76
C PHE A 345 -38.63 -106.88 39.13
N TYR A 346 -38.25 -106.67 40.40
CA TYR A 346 -37.66 -105.40 40.82
C TYR A 346 -36.25 -105.19 40.22
N GLN A 347 -35.43 -106.24 40.10
CA GLN A 347 -34.12 -106.17 39.45
C GLN A 347 -34.25 -105.71 37.99
N SER A 348 -35.12 -106.37 37.20
CA SER A 348 -35.38 -106.00 35.81
C SER A 348 -35.94 -104.58 35.67
N LYS A 349 -36.78 -104.14 36.61
CA LYS A 349 -37.30 -102.76 36.64
C LYS A 349 -36.21 -101.72 36.93
N ILE A 350 -35.25 -102.02 37.81
CA ILE A 350 -34.09 -101.16 38.09
C ILE A 350 -33.17 -101.08 36.86
N GLU A 351 -32.94 -102.21 36.18
CA GLU A 351 -32.14 -102.26 34.96
C GLU A 351 -32.75 -101.43 33.82
N ALA A 352 -34.07 -101.49 33.63
CA ALA A 352 -34.79 -100.65 32.67
C ALA A 352 -34.66 -99.15 33.01
N LEU A 353 -34.90 -98.76 34.26
CA LEU A 353 -34.75 -97.37 34.73
C LEU A 353 -33.32 -96.83 34.53
N ASN A 354 -32.30 -97.66 34.75
CA ASN A 354 -30.90 -97.29 34.52
C ASN A 354 -30.57 -97.14 33.03
N ALA A 355 -31.18 -97.95 32.15
CA ALA A 355 -31.04 -97.81 30.71
C ALA A 355 -31.67 -96.50 30.21
N ASP A 356 -32.92 -96.21 30.60
CA ASP A 356 -33.63 -94.97 30.24
C ASP A 356 -32.85 -93.72 30.70
N MET A 357 -32.39 -93.72 31.96
CA MET A 357 -31.57 -92.65 32.55
C MET A 357 -30.24 -92.44 31.80
N THR A 358 -29.66 -93.52 31.25
CA THR A 358 -28.43 -93.44 30.44
C THR A 358 -28.70 -92.79 29.08
N VAL A 359 -29.81 -93.16 28.42
CA VAL A 359 -30.23 -92.56 27.14
C VAL A 359 -30.59 -91.08 27.30
N GLU A 360 -31.28 -90.71 28.38
CA GLU A 360 -31.58 -89.31 28.69
C GLU A 360 -30.30 -88.50 28.93
N ARG A 361 -29.36 -89.03 29.72
CA ARG A 361 -28.04 -88.40 29.96
C ARG A 361 -27.23 -88.21 28.68
N GLU A 362 -27.16 -89.21 27.82
CA GLU A 362 -26.50 -89.09 26.51
C GLU A 362 -27.18 -88.03 25.63
N THR A 363 -28.51 -87.98 25.63
CA THR A 363 -29.29 -87.03 24.84
C THR A 363 -29.05 -85.59 25.34
N TYR A 364 -29.02 -85.39 26.66
CA TYR A 364 -28.64 -84.12 27.27
C TYR A 364 -27.21 -83.71 26.89
N GLN A 365 -26.23 -84.62 26.97
CA GLN A 365 -24.84 -84.34 26.60
C GLN A 365 -24.69 -83.95 25.12
N LYS A 366 -25.35 -84.68 24.20
CA LYS A 366 -25.34 -84.38 22.76
C LYS A 366 -26.00 -83.03 22.46
N SER A 367 -27.14 -82.74 23.10
CA SER A 367 -27.82 -81.46 22.98
C SER A 367 -26.96 -80.30 23.51
N ARG A 368 -26.34 -80.47 24.69
CA ARG A 368 -25.44 -79.48 25.30
C ARG A 368 -24.23 -79.20 24.41
N ALA A 369 -23.56 -80.24 23.89
CA ALA A 369 -22.42 -80.08 22.99
C ALA A 369 -22.80 -79.34 21.69
N GLY A 370 -23.99 -79.61 21.12
CA GLY A 370 -24.51 -78.85 19.98
C GLY A 370 -24.77 -77.38 20.31
N LEU A 371 -25.24 -77.09 21.53
CA LEU A 371 -25.43 -75.72 22.02
C LEU A 371 -24.09 -74.99 22.19
N ASP A 372 -23.09 -75.65 22.79
CA ASP A 372 -21.75 -75.09 23.00
C ASP A 372 -21.01 -74.83 21.68
N LEU A 373 -21.16 -75.71 20.69
CA LEU A 373 -20.68 -75.46 19.31
C LEU A 373 -21.35 -74.23 18.70
N LEU A 374 -22.67 -74.09 18.83
CA LEU A 374 -23.41 -72.93 18.31
C LEU A 374 -22.99 -71.62 18.99
N TYR A 375 -22.74 -71.63 20.31
CA TYR A 375 -22.21 -70.47 21.03
C TYR A 375 -20.80 -70.10 20.57
N ASN A 376 -19.91 -71.08 20.37
CA ASN A 376 -18.56 -70.83 19.86
C ASN A 376 -18.56 -70.29 18.43
N GLU A 377 -19.40 -70.81 17.53
CA GLU A 377 -19.58 -70.26 16.19
C GLU A 377 -20.12 -68.82 16.22
N LEU A 378 -21.10 -68.54 17.06
CA LEU A 378 -21.72 -67.22 17.17
C LEU A 378 -20.75 -66.19 17.76
N GLN A 379 -19.96 -66.59 18.77
CA GLN A 379 -18.90 -65.75 19.32
C GLN A 379 -17.83 -65.46 18.26
N LYS A 380 -17.35 -66.48 17.52
CA LYS A 380 -16.38 -66.26 16.45
C LYS A 380 -16.91 -65.30 15.38
N LYS A 381 -18.16 -65.49 14.92
CA LYS A 381 -18.81 -64.58 13.95
C LYS A 381 -18.88 -63.14 14.47
N TYR A 382 -19.15 -62.95 15.76
CA TYR A 382 -19.15 -61.64 16.40
C TYR A 382 -17.74 -61.00 16.48
N GLU A 383 -16.72 -61.80 16.75
CA GLU A 383 -15.30 -61.37 16.74
C GLU A 383 -14.84 -60.99 15.32
N ASP A 384 -15.12 -61.84 14.32
CA ASP A 384 -14.86 -61.60 12.89
C ASP A 384 -15.58 -60.31 12.40
N GLU A 385 -16.84 -60.09 12.79
CA GLU A 385 -17.63 -58.89 12.43
C GLU A 385 -17.12 -57.62 13.14
N CYS A 386 -16.64 -57.73 14.38
CA CYS A 386 -16.03 -56.62 15.11
C CYS A 386 -14.68 -56.19 14.49
N LEU A 387 -13.86 -57.14 14.05
CA LEU A 387 -12.62 -56.86 13.30
C LEU A 387 -12.94 -56.18 11.96
N SER A 388 -13.86 -56.75 11.16
CA SER A 388 -14.28 -56.16 9.89
C SER A 388 -14.81 -54.74 10.04
N LYS A 389 -15.57 -54.46 11.11
CA LYS A 389 -16.03 -53.10 11.43
C LYS A 389 -14.86 -52.17 11.78
N GLN A 390 -13.86 -52.64 12.53
CA GLN A 390 -12.68 -51.84 12.88
C GLN A 390 -11.86 -51.49 11.63
N ASP A 391 -11.65 -52.44 10.72
CA ASP A 391 -10.94 -52.19 9.46
C ASP A 391 -11.64 -51.10 8.63
N VAL A 392 -12.95 -51.23 8.44
CA VAL A 392 -13.78 -50.23 7.72
C VAL A 392 -13.76 -48.85 8.39
N GLU A 393 -13.74 -48.78 9.72
CA GLU A 393 -13.58 -47.50 10.43
C GLU A 393 -12.19 -46.90 10.15
N THR A 394 -11.11 -47.68 10.20
CA THR A 394 -9.76 -47.16 9.89
C THR A 394 -9.62 -46.68 8.44
N GLU A 395 -10.24 -47.38 7.48
CA GLU A 395 -10.27 -46.93 6.08
C GLU A 395 -11.10 -45.63 5.93
N TYR A 396 -12.24 -45.52 6.63
CA TYR A 396 -13.05 -44.31 6.63
C TYR A 396 -12.30 -43.09 7.21
N GLN A 397 -11.57 -43.27 8.32
CA GLN A 397 -10.72 -42.22 8.89
C GLN A 397 -9.57 -41.82 7.94
N LEU A 398 -8.99 -42.77 7.21
CA LEU A 398 -7.99 -42.49 6.17
C LEU A 398 -8.59 -41.68 5.00
N GLN A 399 -9.81 -42.00 4.56
CA GLN A 399 -10.53 -41.23 3.54
C GLN A 399 -10.87 -39.80 4.02
N LEU A 400 -11.17 -39.61 5.31
CA LEU A 400 -11.35 -38.27 5.89
C LEU A 400 -10.05 -37.47 5.89
N ALA A 401 -8.92 -38.08 6.25
CA ALA A 401 -7.60 -37.44 6.19
C ALA A 401 -7.25 -37.00 4.76
N GLN A 402 -7.32 -37.92 3.79
CA GLN A 402 -7.06 -37.63 2.36
C GLN A 402 -7.97 -36.52 1.81
N LYS A 403 -9.24 -36.45 2.27
CA LYS A 403 -10.16 -35.39 1.87
C LYS A 403 -9.77 -34.03 2.46
N ASN A 404 -9.25 -33.98 3.68
CA ASN A 404 -8.74 -32.76 4.29
C ASN A 404 -7.48 -32.26 3.56
N ASP A 405 -6.55 -33.17 3.26
CA ASP A 405 -5.33 -32.88 2.49
C ASP A 405 -5.67 -32.32 1.10
N PHE A 406 -6.67 -32.90 0.43
CA PHE A 406 -7.16 -32.41 -0.86
C PHE A 406 -7.78 -31.00 -0.76
N ILE A 407 -8.51 -30.71 0.32
CA ILE A 407 -9.09 -29.38 0.58
C ILE A 407 -8.00 -28.35 0.85
N GLU A 408 -6.93 -28.70 1.57
CA GLU A 408 -5.80 -27.81 1.82
C GLU A 408 -4.97 -27.56 0.55
N ALA A 409 -4.66 -28.62 -0.22
CA ALA A 409 -4.04 -28.49 -1.53
C ALA A 409 -4.85 -27.60 -2.49
N THR A 410 -6.19 -27.73 -2.48
CA THR A 410 -7.09 -26.88 -3.28
C THR A 410 -6.97 -25.42 -2.87
N LYS A 411 -7.03 -25.10 -1.57
CA LYS A 411 -6.87 -23.71 -1.05
C LYS A 411 -5.50 -23.10 -1.42
N LEU A 412 -4.44 -23.90 -1.38
CA LEU A 412 -3.10 -23.46 -1.80
C LEU A 412 -3.05 -23.15 -3.30
N MET A 413 -3.72 -23.96 -4.13
CA MET A 413 -3.85 -23.72 -5.57
C MET A 413 -4.72 -22.49 -5.88
N GLU A 414 -5.85 -22.31 -5.18
CA GLU A 414 -6.70 -21.11 -5.29
C GLU A 414 -5.88 -19.84 -5.01
N LYS A 415 -5.10 -19.84 -3.93
CA LYS A 415 -4.23 -18.72 -3.54
C LYS A 415 -3.09 -18.46 -4.55
N ASP A 416 -2.49 -19.50 -5.12
CA ASP A 416 -1.51 -19.36 -6.21
C ASP A 416 -2.14 -18.77 -7.48
N VAL A 417 -3.38 -19.15 -7.80
CA VAL A 417 -4.15 -18.57 -8.90
C VAL A 417 -4.51 -17.10 -8.63
N GLU A 418 -4.88 -16.72 -7.41
CA GLU A 418 -5.10 -15.31 -7.02
C GLU A 418 -3.83 -14.46 -7.19
N VAL A 419 -2.68 -14.95 -6.69
CA VAL A 419 -1.38 -14.26 -6.82
C VAL A 419 -0.97 -14.13 -8.29
N LYS A 420 -1.12 -15.18 -9.10
CA LYS A 420 -0.85 -15.12 -10.54
C LYS A 420 -1.81 -14.19 -11.28
N THR A 421 -3.08 -14.15 -10.86
CA THR A 421 -4.11 -13.27 -11.45
C THR A 421 -3.82 -11.79 -11.15
N THR A 422 -3.44 -11.46 -9.92
CA THR A 422 -3.06 -10.08 -9.55
C THR A 422 -1.78 -9.63 -10.24
N LEU A 423 -0.76 -10.48 -10.34
CA LEU A 423 0.45 -10.21 -11.11
C LEU A 423 0.16 -10.01 -12.61
N TYR A 424 -0.69 -10.83 -13.20
CA TYR A 424 -1.11 -10.69 -14.61
C TYR A 424 -1.80 -9.34 -14.88
N HIS A 425 -2.71 -8.91 -13.99
CA HIS A 425 -3.34 -7.60 -14.11
C HIS A 425 -2.30 -6.47 -14.00
N HIS A 426 -1.39 -6.54 -13.03
CA HIS A 426 -0.33 -5.53 -12.90
C HIS A 426 0.58 -5.45 -14.14
N MET A 427 0.98 -6.59 -14.71
CA MET A 427 1.75 -6.63 -15.96
C MET A 427 0.95 -6.08 -17.15
N LYS A 428 -0.36 -6.32 -17.21
CA LYS A 428 -1.23 -5.76 -18.24
C LYS A 428 -1.34 -4.24 -18.11
N ASP A 429 -1.54 -3.72 -16.91
CA ASP A 429 -1.61 -2.27 -16.64
C ASP A 429 -0.28 -1.57 -17.00
N GLN A 430 0.87 -2.21 -16.72
CA GLN A 430 2.18 -1.74 -17.19
C GLN A 430 2.26 -1.71 -18.72
N ILE A 431 1.83 -2.78 -19.41
CA ILE A 431 1.82 -2.86 -20.87
C ILE A 431 0.93 -1.77 -21.48
N ASP A 432 -0.27 -1.55 -20.95
CA ASP A 432 -1.21 -0.55 -21.46
C ASP A 432 -0.76 0.89 -21.13
N SER A 433 -0.05 1.09 -20.01
CA SER A 433 0.66 2.35 -19.70
C SER A 433 1.80 2.63 -20.70
N ILE A 434 2.63 1.63 -21.02
CA ILE A 434 3.71 1.75 -22.02
C ILE A 434 3.15 2.05 -23.42
N LYS A 435 2.02 1.42 -23.82
CA LYS A 435 1.32 1.76 -25.08
C LYS A 435 0.87 3.22 -25.09
N ALA A 436 0.26 3.71 -24.01
CA ALA A 436 -0.22 5.08 -23.92
C ALA A 436 0.92 6.11 -24.03
N GLU A 437 2.07 5.86 -23.41
CA GLU A 437 3.23 6.75 -23.55
C GLU A 437 3.88 6.65 -24.94
N ASN A 438 3.92 5.45 -25.55
CA ASN A 438 4.42 5.28 -26.92
C ASN A 438 3.55 6.02 -27.96
N ILE A 439 2.23 6.06 -27.75
CA ILE A 439 1.31 6.88 -28.56
C ILE A 439 1.65 8.38 -28.40
N ARG A 440 1.76 8.89 -27.16
CA ARG A 440 2.14 10.29 -26.89
C ARG A 440 3.50 10.68 -27.45
N LEU A 441 4.47 9.76 -27.42
CA LEU A 441 5.79 9.96 -28.02
C LEU A 441 5.69 10.03 -29.55
N SER A 442 4.88 9.17 -30.17
CA SER A 442 4.61 9.19 -31.62
C SER A 442 3.92 10.49 -32.04
N GLU A 443 2.91 10.94 -31.30
CA GLU A 443 2.25 12.24 -31.49
C GLU A 443 3.23 13.41 -31.37
N ARG A 444 4.11 13.40 -30.35
CA ARG A 444 5.12 14.44 -30.15
C ARG A 444 6.17 14.46 -31.25
N VAL A 445 6.60 13.29 -31.74
CA VAL A 445 7.50 13.17 -32.90
C VAL A 445 6.84 13.75 -34.15
N GLN A 446 5.56 13.46 -34.41
CA GLN A 446 4.84 14.04 -35.54
C GLN A 446 4.72 15.56 -35.43
N ILE A 447 4.49 16.11 -34.24
CA ILE A 447 4.45 17.57 -34.01
C ILE A 447 5.81 18.22 -34.31
N GLU A 448 6.93 17.62 -33.87
CA GLU A 448 8.27 18.16 -34.17
C GLU A 448 8.70 17.95 -35.63
N LEU A 449 8.24 16.89 -36.30
CA LEU A 449 8.42 16.73 -37.76
C LEU A 449 7.70 17.85 -38.51
N ASN A 450 6.41 18.10 -38.25
CA ASN A 450 5.67 19.18 -38.88
C ASN A 450 6.33 20.55 -38.65
N ARG A 451 6.84 20.81 -37.42
CA ARG A 451 7.61 22.01 -37.09
C ARG A 451 8.96 22.09 -37.81
N ASN A 452 9.56 20.96 -38.14
CA ASN A 452 10.78 20.92 -38.94
C ASN A 452 10.50 21.24 -40.41
N ASP A 453 9.41 20.71 -40.97
CA ASP A 453 8.95 21.02 -42.32
C ASP A 453 8.61 22.51 -42.47
N GLU A 454 7.96 23.11 -41.47
CA GLU A 454 7.71 24.57 -41.39
C GLU A 454 9.02 25.37 -41.39
N ARG A 455 10.01 24.96 -40.57
CA ARG A 455 11.35 25.59 -40.54
C ARG A 455 12.09 25.44 -41.86
N GLU A 456 12.00 24.27 -42.52
CA GLU A 456 12.66 24.03 -43.79
C GLU A 456 12.04 24.88 -44.91
N GLN A 457 10.71 25.02 -44.94
CA GLN A 457 10.03 25.98 -45.83
C GLN A 457 10.47 27.43 -45.56
N GLN A 458 10.61 27.82 -44.29
CA GLN A 458 11.12 29.15 -43.93
C GLN A 458 12.57 29.35 -44.40
N ILE A 459 13.44 28.36 -44.23
CA ILE A 459 14.84 28.37 -44.71
C ILE A 459 14.89 28.47 -46.24
N GLN A 460 14.04 27.73 -46.97
CA GLN A 460 13.93 27.83 -48.43
C GLN A 460 13.44 29.23 -48.88
N SER A 461 12.52 29.85 -48.12
CA SER A 461 12.06 31.22 -48.40
C SER A 461 13.18 32.24 -48.19
N LEU A 462 13.86 32.20 -47.04
CA LEU A 462 15.01 33.05 -46.73
C LEU A 462 16.20 32.80 -47.69
N GLY A 463 16.35 31.59 -48.20
CA GLY A 463 17.33 31.25 -49.24
C GLY A 463 17.05 31.96 -50.57
N LYS A 464 15.79 31.99 -51.01
CA LYS A 464 15.36 32.74 -52.20
C LYS A 464 15.54 34.25 -52.01
N GLU A 465 15.20 34.77 -50.84
CA GLU A 465 15.42 36.18 -50.50
C GLU A 465 16.91 36.55 -50.49
N ASN A 466 17.77 35.69 -49.91
CA ASN A 466 19.22 35.86 -49.96
C ASN A 466 19.78 35.78 -51.39
N GLN A 467 19.20 34.95 -52.27
CA GLN A 467 19.58 34.91 -53.68
C GLN A 467 19.20 36.23 -54.38
N MET A 468 17.95 36.69 -54.25
CA MET A 468 17.49 37.97 -54.79
C MET A 468 18.35 39.15 -54.32
N LEU A 469 18.74 39.16 -53.04
CA LEU A 469 19.64 40.17 -52.48
C LEU A 469 21.06 40.08 -53.06
N ARG A 470 21.60 38.87 -53.30
CA ARG A 470 22.91 38.69 -53.96
C ARG A 470 22.90 39.15 -55.42
N GLU A 471 21.84 38.84 -56.15
CA GLU A 471 21.63 39.32 -57.53
C GLU A 471 21.51 40.85 -57.57
N THR A 472 20.78 41.44 -56.61
CA THR A 472 20.67 42.89 -56.45
C THR A 472 22.01 43.54 -56.10
N ILE A 473 22.79 42.95 -55.18
CA ILE A 473 24.13 43.43 -54.83
C ILE A 473 25.06 43.37 -56.05
N SER A 474 25.08 42.26 -56.80
CA SER A 474 25.92 42.13 -57.99
C SER A 474 25.57 43.16 -59.07
N GLN A 475 24.28 43.47 -59.25
CA GLN A 475 23.86 44.54 -60.15
C GLN A 475 24.30 45.93 -59.64
N LEU A 476 24.26 46.17 -58.33
CA LEU A 476 24.75 47.42 -57.73
C LEU A 476 26.28 47.56 -57.83
N GLU A 477 27.03 46.47 -57.66
CA GLU A 477 28.48 46.42 -57.86
C GLU A 477 28.84 46.76 -59.32
N SER A 478 28.18 46.13 -60.29
CA SER A 478 28.32 46.45 -61.72
C SER A 478 27.99 47.92 -62.05
N ASN A 479 26.90 48.45 -61.48
CA ASN A 479 26.54 49.87 -61.63
C ASN A 479 27.61 50.80 -61.02
N ILE A 480 28.24 50.40 -59.90
CA ILE A 480 29.32 51.16 -59.25
C ILE A 480 30.60 51.11 -60.10
N GLU A 481 30.94 49.97 -60.72
CA GLU A 481 32.05 49.87 -61.67
C GLU A 481 31.82 50.77 -62.89
N GLN A 482 30.61 50.75 -63.48
CA GLN A 482 30.25 51.65 -64.58
C GLN A 482 30.41 53.13 -64.17
N ILE A 483 29.80 53.55 -63.06
CA ILE A 483 29.86 54.94 -62.57
C ILE A 483 31.32 55.36 -62.27
N ASN A 484 32.16 54.46 -61.75
CA ASN A 484 33.58 54.74 -61.57
C ASN A 484 34.31 54.89 -62.91
N SER A 485 34.00 54.08 -63.92
CA SER A 485 34.60 54.22 -65.26
C SER A 485 34.21 55.54 -65.95
N GLU A 486 32.94 55.95 -65.84
CA GLU A 486 32.44 57.24 -66.33
C GLU A 486 33.10 58.40 -65.58
N LYS A 487 33.23 58.30 -64.25
CA LYS A 487 33.94 59.27 -63.41
C LYS A 487 35.42 59.39 -63.78
N HIS A 488 36.10 58.29 -64.11
CA HIS A 488 37.50 58.33 -64.57
C HIS A 488 37.61 59.06 -65.91
N ALA A 489 36.78 58.74 -66.90
CA ALA A 489 36.75 59.45 -68.18
C ALA A 489 36.41 60.96 -68.03
N LEU A 490 35.51 61.30 -67.11
CA LEU A 490 35.21 62.71 -66.76
C LEU A 490 36.38 63.40 -66.05
N ASN A 491 37.16 62.70 -65.24
CA ASN A 491 38.37 63.25 -64.63
C ASN A 491 39.48 63.47 -65.68
N ASP A 492 39.74 62.51 -66.55
CA ASP A 492 40.77 62.60 -67.60
C ASP A 492 40.48 63.75 -68.58
N THR A 493 39.20 63.95 -68.93
CA THR A 493 38.77 65.08 -69.76
C THR A 493 38.85 66.42 -69.01
N ASN A 494 38.50 66.47 -67.71
CA ASN A 494 38.68 67.65 -66.86
C ASN A 494 40.17 68.02 -66.68
N GLU A 495 41.06 67.04 -66.54
CA GLU A 495 42.51 67.27 -66.54
C GLU A 495 43.03 67.78 -67.88
N SER A 496 42.45 67.33 -69.01
CA SER A 496 42.79 67.87 -70.32
C SER A 496 42.34 69.32 -70.49
N LEU A 497 41.09 69.62 -70.15
CA LEU A 497 40.57 70.99 -70.16
C LEU A 497 41.37 71.91 -69.21
N SER A 498 41.82 71.39 -68.06
CA SER A 498 42.70 72.12 -67.15
C SER A 498 44.06 72.42 -67.78
N ARG A 499 44.68 71.45 -68.47
CA ARG A 499 45.93 71.66 -69.24
C ARG A 499 45.73 72.71 -70.34
N ASP A 500 44.65 72.59 -71.12
CA ASP A 500 44.34 73.53 -72.21
C ASP A 500 44.07 74.96 -71.70
N LEU A 501 43.38 75.10 -70.56
CA LEU A 501 43.20 76.39 -69.88
C LEU A 501 44.52 77.02 -69.42
N THR A 502 45.43 76.24 -68.81
CA THR A 502 46.76 76.78 -68.43
C THR A 502 47.60 77.20 -69.62
N LYS A 503 47.48 76.51 -70.77
CA LYS A 503 48.12 76.88 -72.02
C LYS A 503 47.54 78.19 -72.60
N LEU A 504 46.21 78.33 -72.60
CA LEU A 504 45.53 79.53 -73.08
C LEU A 504 45.82 80.76 -72.21
N ASP A 505 45.94 80.63 -70.89
CA ASP A 505 46.30 81.76 -70.03
C ASP A 505 47.78 82.15 -70.14
N ALA A 506 48.68 81.19 -70.43
CA ALA A 506 50.06 81.46 -70.80
C ALA A 506 50.18 82.19 -72.15
N GLU A 507 49.39 81.79 -73.16
CA GLU A 507 49.30 82.49 -74.45
C GLU A 507 48.72 83.90 -74.29
N LYS A 508 47.65 84.05 -73.50
CA LYS A 508 47.04 85.35 -73.17
C LYS A 508 48.04 86.28 -72.49
N THR A 509 48.75 85.81 -71.47
CA THR A 509 49.70 86.64 -70.72
C THR A 509 50.92 87.03 -71.56
N SER A 510 51.37 86.18 -72.49
CA SER A 510 52.36 86.58 -73.51
C SER A 510 51.84 87.75 -74.35
N ILE A 511 50.65 87.61 -74.95
CA ILE A 511 50.02 88.64 -75.80
C ILE A 511 49.79 89.95 -75.02
N GLU A 512 49.41 89.87 -73.74
CA GLU A 512 49.29 91.04 -72.86
C GLU A 512 50.64 91.73 -72.61
N THR A 513 51.74 90.98 -72.48
CA THR A 513 53.08 91.57 -72.38
C THR A 513 53.56 92.19 -73.70
N ASP A 514 53.33 91.54 -74.84
CA ASP A 514 53.67 92.06 -76.17
C ASP A 514 52.90 93.36 -76.46
N LEU A 515 51.59 93.39 -76.14
CA LEU A 515 50.75 94.58 -76.25
C LEU A 515 51.22 95.72 -75.33
N ARG A 516 51.84 95.42 -74.19
CA ARG A 516 52.47 96.44 -73.33
C ARG A 516 53.75 96.99 -73.97
N VAL A 517 54.60 96.13 -74.52
CA VAL A 517 55.83 96.54 -75.21
C VAL A 517 55.53 97.42 -76.43
N GLU A 518 54.53 97.06 -77.24
CA GLU A 518 54.09 97.88 -78.38
C GLU A 518 53.50 99.24 -77.93
N LYS A 519 52.74 99.29 -76.82
CA LYS A 519 52.26 100.56 -76.26
C LYS A 519 53.41 101.45 -75.80
N ASP A 520 54.37 100.91 -75.05
CA ASP A 520 55.55 101.64 -74.57
C ASP A 520 56.42 102.13 -75.75
N PHE A 521 56.60 101.31 -76.78
CA PHE A 521 57.32 101.66 -78.00
C PHE A 521 56.64 102.80 -78.76
N ARG A 522 55.32 102.69 -78.98
CA ARG A 522 54.51 103.71 -79.64
C ARG A 522 54.51 105.04 -78.88
N GLN A 523 54.48 105.01 -77.55
CA GLN A 523 54.56 106.21 -76.71
C GLN A 523 55.91 106.93 -76.86
N ARG A 524 57.03 106.18 -76.86
CA ARG A 524 58.37 106.74 -77.12
C ARG A 524 58.48 107.34 -78.52
N LEU A 525 57.94 106.65 -79.53
CA LEU A 525 57.95 107.14 -80.91
C LEU A 525 57.14 108.44 -81.06
N GLN A 526 56.01 108.56 -80.35
CA GLN A 526 55.19 109.77 -80.33
C GLN A 526 55.86 110.94 -79.60
N GLN A 527 56.61 110.67 -78.52
CA GLN A 527 57.45 111.68 -77.82
C GLN A 527 58.59 112.21 -78.71
N ALA A 528 59.25 111.33 -79.46
CA ALA A 528 60.26 111.73 -80.44
C ALA A 528 59.65 112.60 -81.55
N LEU A 529 58.47 112.23 -82.07
CA LEU A 529 57.76 113.00 -83.09
C LEU A 529 57.35 114.39 -82.62
N THR A 530 57.01 114.59 -81.33
CA THR A 530 56.77 115.94 -80.79
C THR A 530 58.06 116.77 -80.71
N SER A 531 59.18 116.19 -80.27
CA SER A 531 60.45 116.93 -80.19
C SER A 531 60.98 117.34 -81.56
N GLU A 532 60.85 116.49 -82.60
CA GLU A 532 61.22 116.89 -83.96
C GLU A 532 60.31 117.98 -84.54
N LYS A 533 59.01 117.99 -84.19
CA LYS A 533 58.11 119.08 -84.59
C LYS A 533 58.51 120.42 -83.96
N GLU A 534 58.88 120.43 -82.68
CA GLU A 534 59.36 121.62 -81.98
C GLU A 534 60.63 122.20 -82.64
N LYS A 535 61.59 121.33 -82.99
CA LYS A 535 62.79 121.74 -83.76
C LYS A 535 62.44 122.32 -85.13
N VAL A 536 61.51 121.71 -85.87
CA VAL A 536 61.07 122.22 -87.17
C VAL A 536 60.41 123.59 -87.04
N SER A 537 59.59 123.82 -86.01
CA SER A 537 59.00 125.14 -85.75
C SER A 537 60.04 126.19 -85.34
N SER A 538 61.09 125.82 -84.59
CA SER A 538 62.23 126.72 -84.31
C SER A 538 62.93 127.14 -85.61
N LEU A 539 63.33 126.17 -86.45
CA LEU A 539 64.03 126.45 -87.71
C LEU A 539 63.17 127.26 -88.69
N GLN A 540 61.84 127.12 -88.66
CA GLN A 540 60.92 127.95 -89.44
C GLN A 540 60.88 129.41 -88.95
N PHE A 541 61.06 129.66 -87.66
CA PHE A 541 61.18 131.02 -87.11
C PHE A 541 62.51 131.67 -87.53
N ASP A 542 63.63 130.94 -87.39
CA ASP A 542 64.97 131.41 -87.77
C ASP A 542 65.02 131.79 -89.28
N ILE A 543 64.38 130.99 -90.13
CA ILE A 543 64.24 131.26 -91.57
C ILE A 543 63.39 132.51 -91.85
N HIS A 544 62.39 132.82 -91.01
CA HIS A 544 61.58 134.02 -91.19
C HIS A 544 62.38 135.30 -90.85
N GLU A 545 63.11 135.29 -89.74
CA GLU A 545 63.97 136.42 -89.31
C GLU A 545 65.07 136.73 -90.34
N LEU A 546 65.75 135.70 -90.86
CA LEU A 546 66.76 135.85 -91.92
C LEU A 546 66.20 136.46 -93.21
N ASN A 547 64.93 136.21 -93.55
CA ASN A 547 64.30 136.80 -94.74
C ASN A 547 63.93 138.29 -94.55
N LEU A 548 63.58 138.71 -93.33
CA LEU A 548 63.37 140.13 -93.01
C LEU A 548 64.68 140.93 -93.16
N ILE A 549 65.76 140.46 -92.55
CA ILE A 549 67.10 141.09 -92.63
C ILE A 549 67.57 141.23 -94.09
N LYS A 550 67.32 140.21 -94.92
CA LYS A 550 67.60 140.27 -96.36
C LYS A 550 66.81 141.38 -97.08
N GLN A 551 65.55 141.59 -96.70
CA GLN A 551 64.67 142.58 -97.33
C GLN A 551 65.06 144.03 -96.99
N GLU A 552 65.59 144.26 -95.79
CA GLU A 552 66.21 145.53 -95.38
C GLU A 552 67.50 145.81 -96.18
N TYR A 553 68.38 144.81 -96.30
CA TYR A 553 69.62 144.91 -97.07
C TYR A 553 69.38 145.24 -98.56
N ASP A 554 68.42 144.58 -99.20
CA ASP A 554 68.03 144.84 -100.60
C ASP A 554 67.38 146.22 -100.80
N SER A 555 66.93 146.88 -99.73
CA SER A 555 66.44 148.27 -99.76
C SER A 555 67.60 149.26 -99.62
N TYR A 556 68.47 149.08 -98.63
CA TYR A 556 69.68 149.90 -98.42
C TYR A 556 70.60 149.93 -99.66
N LYS A 557 70.76 148.78 -100.34
CA LYS A 557 71.52 148.65 -101.58
C LYS A 557 70.98 149.52 -102.73
N LYS A 558 69.66 149.72 -102.83
CA LYS A 558 69.03 150.56 -103.86
C LYS A 558 69.27 152.05 -103.60
N GLU A 559 69.29 152.46 -102.33
CA GLU A 559 69.55 153.84 -101.89
C GLU A 559 70.96 154.29 -102.32
N MET A 560 71.99 153.49 -101.98
CA MET A 560 73.37 153.77 -102.37
C MET A 560 73.57 153.84 -103.90
N THR A 561 72.89 152.97 -104.65
CA THR A 561 72.99 152.94 -106.12
C THR A 561 72.46 154.24 -106.77
N ARG A 562 71.46 154.90 -106.16
CA ARG A 562 70.98 156.22 -106.63
C ARG A 562 72.03 157.31 -106.42
N GLN A 563 72.60 157.39 -105.21
CA GLN A 563 73.58 158.44 -104.87
C GLN A 563 74.82 158.38 -105.77
N GLN A 564 75.27 157.17 -106.12
CA GLN A 564 76.42 156.97 -107.00
C GLN A 564 76.20 157.53 -108.42
N ASN A 565 75.01 157.33 -108.99
CA ASN A 565 74.66 157.83 -110.33
C ASN A 565 74.57 159.37 -110.38
N ASP A 566 74.02 160.01 -109.35
CA ASP A 566 73.89 161.48 -109.28
C ASP A 566 75.25 162.20 -109.16
N LEU A 567 76.25 161.58 -108.50
CA LEU A 567 77.63 162.09 -108.53
C LEU A 567 78.26 161.91 -109.92
N GLN A 568 78.05 160.75 -110.55
CA GLN A 568 78.69 160.43 -111.83
C GLN A 568 78.23 161.36 -112.96
N LYS A 569 76.97 161.80 -112.95
CA LYS A 569 76.46 162.80 -113.91
C LYS A 569 77.16 164.16 -113.76
N LYS A 570 77.33 164.66 -112.53
CA LYS A 570 78.01 165.94 -112.25
C LYS A 570 79.47 165.96 -112.70
N PHE A 571 80.13 164.80 -112.72
CA PHE A 571 81.51 164.67 -113.19
C PHE A 571 81.65 164.89 -114.70
N GLN A 572 80.69 164.42 -115.51
CA GLN A 572 80.75 164.56 -116.97
C GLN A 572 80.59 166.02 -117.42
N GLU A 573 79.71 166.78 -116.77
CA GLU A 573 79.48 168.21 -117.04
C GLU A 573 80.73 169.08 -116.76
N GLN A 574 81.67 168.58 -115.94
CA GLN A 574 82.96 169.24 -115.64
C GLN A 574 84.11 168.83 -116.58
N GLU A 575 84.07 167.63 -117.18
CA GLU A 575 85.14 167.21 -118.10
C GLU A 575 85.17 168.03 -119.41
N GLU A 576 84.02 168.39 -119.98
CA GLU A 576 83.98 169.10 -121.27
C GLU A 576 84.54 170.52 -121.16
N THR A 577 84.26 171.23 -120.06
CA THR A 577 84.82 172.58 -119.82
C THR A 577 86.34 172.56 -119.60
N ILE A 578 86.91 171.44 -119.15
CA ILE A 578 88.37 171.29 -118.98
C ILE A 578 89.07 171.04 -120.33
N ARG A 579 88.42 170.35 -121.29
CA ARG A 579 89.03 170.05 -122.61
C ARG A 579 89.32 171.30 -123.45
N GLU A 580 88.45 172.32 -123.42
CA GLU A 580 88.70 173.58 -124.16
C GLU A 580 89.89 174.39 -123.64
N LEU A 581 90.22 174.25 -122.35
CA LEU A 581 91.32 174.99 -121.71
C LEU A 581 92.67 174.28 -121.89
N ALA A 582 92.70 172.94 -121.84
CA ALA A 582 93.93 172.15 -121.92
C ALA A 582 94.74 172.41 -123.21
N LEU A 583 94.06 172.54 -124.36
CA LEU A 583 94.68 172.76 -125.67
C LEU A 583 95.45 174.09 -125.82
N LYS A 584 95.32 175.02 -124.87
CA LYS A 584 96.03 176.33 -124.91
C LYS A 584 97.36 176.36 -124.15
N LEU A 585 97.68 175.35 -123.33
CA LEU A 585 98.83 175.42 -122.40
C LEU A 585 100.08 174.64 -122.83
N GLU A 586 99.95 173.57 -123.62
CA GLU A 586 101.05 172.62 -123.87
C GLU A 586 102.28 173.20 -124.61
N VAL A 587 102.12 174.34 -125.31
CA VAL A 587 103.21 174.99 -126.07
C VAL A 587 104.09 175.90 -125.19
N SER A 588 103.53 176.47 -124.12
CA SER A 588 104.18 177.57 -123.38
C SER A 588 104.96 177.08 -122.14
N ILE A 589 106.05 176.35 -122.41
CA ILE A 589 107.18 176.13 -121.48
C ILE A 589 106.81 175.20 -120.29
N LYS A 590 107.28 173.95 -120.18
CA LYS A 590 108.59 173.37 -120.52
C LYS A 590 109.75 173.92 -119.63
N ARG A 591 109.39 174.27 -118.37
CA ARG A 591 110.16 174.46 -117.10
C ARG A 591 109.19 174.13 -115.89
N GLU A 592 109.60 173.55 -114.74
CA GLU A 592 108.76 172.67 -113.82
C GLU A 592 108.85 172.83 -112.21
N ASP A 593 108.04 172.12 -111.32
CA ASP A 593 107.73 172.37 -109.81
C ASP A 593 107.54 171.13 -108.75
N GLU A 594 107.19 171.28 -107.40
CA GLU A 594 107.42 170.32 -106.16
C GLU A 594 106.41 170.11 -104.87
N PHE A 595 106.74 169.23 -103.80
CA PHE A 595 106.57 169.24 -102.23
C PHE A 595 105.97 168.07 -101.24
N ARG A 596 106.14 168.03 -99.84
CA ARG A 596 105.96 166.83 -98.82
C ARG A 596 106.01 166.95 -97.17
N GLU A 597 105.42 166.01 -96.30
CA GLU A 597 105.66 165.49 -94.82
C GLU A 597 104.78 165.90 -93.50
N LYS A 598 104.69 165.41 -92.17
CA LYS A 598 105.19 164.37 -91.09
C LYS A 598 104.23 164.25 -89.76
N ASP A 599 104.31 163.72 -88.45
CA ASP A 599 105.09 162.94 -87.33
C ASP A 599 104.19 162.62 -85.98
N GLY A 600 104.38 162.05 -84.71
CA GLY A 600 105.25 161.14 -83.79
C GLY A 600 105.06 161.17 -82.15
N LEU A 601 105.08 160.07 -81.25
CA LEU A 601 104.96 160.07 -79.67
C LEU A 601 105.26 158.76 -78.73
N ARG A 602 105.37 158.73 -77.31
CA ARG A 602 105.54 157.52 -76.30
C ARG A 602 105.40 157.63 -74.66
N SER A 603 105.70 156.60 -73.74
CA SER A 603 105.37 156.46 -72.21
C SER A 603 106.27 155.57 -71.14
N SER A 604 105.91 155.25 -69.82
CA SER A 604 106.78 154.77 -68.59
C SER A 604 106.24 153.82 -67.35
N THR A 605 106.97 153.52 -66.18
CA THR A 605 106.84 152.33 -65.14
C THR A 605 107.24 152.44 -63.54
N TRP A 606 107.16 151.39 -62.60
CA TRP A 606 107.42 151.24 -61.06
C TRP A 606 108.72 150.44 -60.57
N MET A 607 109.14 150.42 -59.25
CA MET A 607 110.45 149.95 -58.63
C MET A 607 110.42 148.82 -57.50
N LYS A 608 111.57 148.21 -57.12
CA LYS A 608 111.77 147.08 -56.14
C LYS A 608 112.62 147.37 -54.88
N ASP A 609 112.55 146.50 -53.86
CA ASP A 609 113.10 146.70 -52.50
C ASP A 609 114.57 146.27 -52.29
N GLU A 610 115.09 145.28 -53.03
CA GLU A 610 116.47 144.78 -52.87
C GLU A 610 117.53 145.83 -53.26
N ASP A 611 117.26 146.55 -54.36
CA ASP A 611 118.20 147.42 -55.06
C ASP A 611 118.56 148.71 -54.29
N VAL A 612 117.77 149.06 -53.26
CA VAL A 612 117.84 150.36 -52.57
C VAL A 612 118.51 150.24 -51.20
N LYS A 613 119.80 150.60 -51.09
CA LYS A 613 120.57 150.53 -49.83
C LYS A 613 120.37 151.73 -48.88
N GLU A 614 119.92 152.85 -49.43
CA GLU A 614 119.74 154.13 -48.73
C GLU A 614 118.38 154.76 -49.05
N CYS A 615 117.83 155.56 -48.13
CA CYS A 615 116.54 156.20 -48.37
C CYS A 615 116.63 157.23 -49.51
N CYS A 616 115.80 157.07 -50.55
CA CYS A 616 115.86 157.89 -51.78
C CYS A 616 115.78 159.41 -51.57
N GLN A 617 115.22 159.88 -50.44
CA GLN A 617 115.10 161.31 -50.12
C GLN A 617 116.15 161.83 -49.11
N CYS A 618 116.54 161.03 -48.09
CA CYS A 618 117.45 161.50 -47.04
C CYS A 618 118.86 160.90 -47.05
N LYS A 619 119.17 160.04 -48.04
CA LYS A 619 120.53 159.56 -48.36
C LYS A 619 121.34 159.03 -47.15
N LYS A 620 120.59 158.40 -46.22
CA LYS A 620 121.10 157.66 -45.08
C LYS A 620 120.71 156.19 -45.28
N GLU A 621 121.66 155.30 -45.04
CA GLU A 621 121.50 153.85 -45.23
C GLU A 621 120.37 153.26 -44.38
N PHE A 622 119.90 152.09 -44.81
CA PHE A 622 118.95 151.25 -44.07
C PHE A 622 119.69 150.20 -43.24
N SER A 623 119.14 149.87 -42.07
CA SER A 623 119.71 148.89 -41.13
C SER A 623 118.57 148.14 -40.41
N PRO A 624 118.82 147.09 -39.62
CA PRO A 624 117.74 146.29 -39.00
C PRO A 624 116.74 147.09 -38.15
N LEU A 625 117.18 148.19 -37.52
CA LEU A 625 116.31 149.11 -36.76
C LEU A 625 115.63 150.18 -37.65
N ARG A 626 116.05 150.35 -38.91
CA ARG A 626 115.56 151.39 -39.83
C ARG A 626 115.09 150.77 -41.14
N ARG A 627 113.79 150.46 -41.20
CA ARG A 627 113.16 149.70 -42.30
C ARG A 627 112.82 150.54 -43.53
N LYS A 628 112.56 149.84 -44.64
CA LYS A 628 112.19 150.37 -45.97
C LYS A 628 110.68 150.47 -46.13
N HIS A 629 110.20 151.48 -46.86
CA HIS A 629 108.78 151.69 -47.14
C HIS A 629 108.56 152.34 -48.53
N HIS A 630 107.78 151.69 -49.39
CA HIS A 630 107.42 152.22 -50.71
C HIS A 630 106.42 153.39 -50.65
N CYS A 631 106.62 154.41 -51.49
CA CYS A 631 105.61 155.41 -51.84
C CYS A 631 104.59 154.83 -52.84
N ARG A 632 103.29 154.87 -52.52
CA ARG A 632 102.23 154.30 -53.36
C ARG A 632 101.88 155.10 -54.62
N ASN A 633 102.49 156.27 -54.82
CA ASN A 633 102.29 157.10 -56.01
C ASN A 633 103.40 156.96 -57.07
N CYS A 634 104.67 156.87 -56.64
CA CYS A 634 105.82 156.77 -57.56
C CYS A 634 106.61 155.45 -57.47
N GLY A 635 106.24 154.53 -56.58
CA GLY A 635 106.89 153.23 -56.43
C GLY A 635 108.29 153.21 -55.78
N GLN A 636 108.90 154.36 -55.50
CA GLN A 636 110.24 154.43 -54.88
C GLN A 636 110.21 154.22 -53.35
N ILE A 637 111.39 154.00 -52.75
CA ILE A 637 111.55 153.53 -51.37
C ILE A 637 112.18 154.56 -50.43
N PHE A 638 111.58 154.68 -49.25
CA PHE A 638 111.89 155.71 -48.25
C PHE A 638 111.92 155.10 -46.83
N CYS A 639 112.46 155.84 -45.86
CA CYS A 639 112.38 155.48 -44.45
C CYS A 639 111.12 156.06 -43.80
N GLU A 640 110.72 155.50 -42.65
CA GLU A 640 109.51 155.86 -41.89
C GLU A 640 109.28 157.40 -41.78
N THR A 641 110.33 158.19 -41.54
CA THR A 641 110.26 159.65 -41.41
C THR A 641 110.01 160.40 -42.72
N CYS A 642 110.52 159.92 -43.87
CA CYS A 642 110.42 160.59 -45.18
C CYS A 642 109.22 160.12 -46.03
N ALA A 643 108.43 159.21 -45.47
CA ALA A 643 107.15 158.78 -46.02
C ALA A 643 106.16 158.56 -44.86
N SER A 644 106.16 159.46 -43.87
CA SER A 644 105.38 159.33 -42.63
C SER A 644 103.86 159.49 -42.88
N THR A 645 103.48 160.32 -43.85
CA THR A 645 102.09 160.65 -44.16
C THR A 645 101.40 159.57 -45.01
N LYS A 646 100.11 159.36 -44.78
CA LYS A 646 99.22 158.61 -45.67
C LYS A 646 98.19 159.55 -46.29
N LEU A 647 97.97 159.45 -47.59
CA LEU A 647 96.93 160.18 -48.33
C LEU A 647 96.00 159.20 -49.06
N PRO A 648 94.72 159.52 -49.27
CA PRO A 648 93.89 158.80 -50.23
C PRO A 648 94.46 158.98 -51.65
N LEU A 649 94.46 157.92 -52.46
CA LEU A 649 94.79 157.96 -53.88
C LEU A 649 93.62 157.32 -54.66
N PRO A 650 93.36 157.70 -55.92
CA PRO A 650 92.28 157.09 -56.71
C PRO A 650 92.36 155.56 -56.84
N SER A 651 93.57 155.00 -56.71
CA SER A 651 93.84 153.56 -56.72
C SER A 651 93.59 152.83 -55.39
N SER A 652 93.19 153.52 -54.31
CA SER A 652 92.86 152.88 -53.03
C SER A 652 91.85 153.63 -52.18
N ASN A 653 90.77 152.95 -51.79
CA ASN A 653 89.68 153.45 -50.96
C ASN A 653 90.03 153.62 -49.46
N LYS A 654 91.32 153.62 -49.10
CA LYS A 654 91.84 153.94 -47.76
C LYS A 654 93.16 154.73 -47.89
N PRO A 655 93.52 155.61 -46.94
CA PRO A 655 94.76 156.38 -47.02
C PRO A 655 96.01 155.49 -47.07
N VAL A 656 96.84 155.67 -48.10
CA VAL A 656 98.07 154.91 -48.37
C VAL A 656 99.32 155.78 -48.26
N ARG A 657 100.45 155.14 -47.92
CA ARG A 657 101.72 155.82 -47.61
C ARG A 657 102.35 156.42 -48.87
N VAL A 658 102.71 157.69 -48.83
CA VAL A 658 103.42 158.42 -49.90
C VAL A 658 104.65 159.14 -49.35
N CYS A 659 105.66 159.38 -50.19
CA CYS A 659 106.81 160.22 -49.81
C CYS A 659 106.43 161.71 -49.81
N ASP A 660 107.24 162.52 -49.14
CA ASP A 660 107.02 163.97 -49.01
C ASP A 660 106.88 164.67 -50.38
N THR A 661 107.69 164.27 -51.37
CA THR A 661 107.64 164.83 -52.74
C THR A 661 106.29 164.56 -53.43
N CYS A 662 105.80 163.32 -53.37
CA CYS A 662 104.50 162.99 -53.97
C CYS A 662 103.33 163.60 -53.20
N ARG A 663 103.41 163.68 -51.85
CA ARG A 663 102.42 164.42 -51.04
C ARG A 663 102.29 165.86 -51.54
N ASN A 664 103.41 166.56 -51.72
CA ASN A 664 103.41 167.95 -52.13
C ASN A 664 102.90 168.13 -53.58
N HIS A 665 103.29 167.25 -54.51
CA HIS A 665 102.82 167.31 -55.91
C HIS A 665 101.31 167.04 -56.05
N LEU A 666 100.78 166.06 -55.31
CA LEU A 666 99.35 165.74 -55.32
C LEU A 666 98.52 166.88 -54.72
N LEU A 667 98.99 167.49 -53.62
CA LEU A 667 98.35 168.69 -53.05
C LEU A 667 98.37 169.88 -54.01
N ALA A 668 99.42 170.04 -54.82
CA ALA A 668 99.50 171.10 -55.82
C ALA A 668 98.53 170.90 -57.00
N GLN A 669 98.33 169.66 -57.47
CA GLN A 669 97.39 169.38 -58.57
C GLN A 669 95.92 169.61 -58.19
N CYS A 670 95.57 169.52 -56.91
CA CYS A 670 94.23 169.90 -56.42
C CYS A 670 93.93 171.40 -56.51
N ALA A 671 94.93 172.26 -56.74
CA ALA A 671 94.75 173.72 -56.81
C ALA A 671 94.45 174.25 -58.22
N VAL A 672 94.49 173.41 -59.26
CA VAL A 672 94.37 173.85 -60.67
C VAL A 672 92.99 173.54 -61.27
N ASN A 673 92.28 172.52 -60.78
CA ASN A 673 90.94 172.17 -61.24
C ASN A 673 89.85 172.87 -60.41
N SER A 674 89.94 174.19 -60.29
CA SER A 674 88.95 175.07 -59.67
C SER A 674 89.01 176.47 -60.31
N SER A 675 88.90 176.46 -61.64
CA SER A 675 88.81 177.62 -62.54
C SER A 675 88.10 177.18 -63.81
#